data_AF-A0A395ITE7-F1
#
_entry.id   AF-A0A395ITE7-F1
#
_cell.length_a   1.000
_cell.length_b   1.000
_cell.length_c   1.000
_cell.angle_alpha   90.00
_cell.angle_beta   90.00
_cell.angle_gamma   90.00
#
_symmetry.space_group_name_H-M   'P 1'
#
loop_
_entity.id
_entity.type
_entity.pdbx_description
1 polymer ?
#
loop_
_entity_poly.entity_id
_entity_poly.type
_entity_poly.pdbx_seq_one_letter_code
_entity_poly.pdbx_strand_id
1 'polypeptide(L)'
;MVGGELIIRTCKGRECFEVIPKHVLENDFSNSFVDNYIFMRNDKSRIIQLRPLDLPWVSSHSGWQIKPFLHKRSCLSKGSTAVIDIRSPTAIAISAVLNPLENLSHIDIIFNGYDKQLEIRLPRFNLDFYNNLKDSKLVSKQFRGIFVDKDQNIDTFNGLVNKLVLRNSDNSSRIVVIPDGEVSCKPHNDHVEVNINTGSRKYCAYHDYRIDNQLGRLADNGSLLTKLYKLQLHALTSDIIPDTLTGRTGTEEALEGLSSASLLSFYTLSSSEDQLPTLSQHEAFGEKVDCILNYARSLAPFQEELSHKQEIPKPNNRSVARLISKAMIRNAVNRVDGFGAERFTTGQDKEYQARDGSCDASRREAVYNIAKLVYSWPRCLNVCKDLQGIIDSLPSAISGPSTNLTSVIGYDSKWLNSPEEFLPNNWLVKGQSETELEAEARREQVYIDCKERAVETAVKSLVIQWPTDTLFASTDTNCWSYIDVQNATDTAQLSFTAWFRNKEFKKHIMLIQAVLNNISPIDCTAAHKWIDYMNSTSKYNPVPTYIALTDLLQNQPPSFMDSEKLLQFRSLLIRKIPPPTDNDNQRRVSELLLQLIQHTSGSFESQYCSHFKESVNALKEVPYAQLAHLASSYAFSDCLEQCQTLVRKMYLRIQEQLMSSIDVFGKIESTTMLPRLTHITILSLLAESHPIQLSWEWRHAIVCFGIVFSTLQHLERLIACEGNNAELLMELSNPGHEGWDPFKYPDWLLLELENGILIRQDQAHISKEMMDPSSGANSAMQLNMGLGKSSVIIPIVACALADKTKLCRVVVLRALSKQMMGLLVNKLGGMINRHIFFLPISRALQMNVEEAKQLREIYETCMYSGGVLLVQPEHLLSLELMGLEMVLSGGKGADVGRVINDTQAWLFKNSRDLLDESDEILNVRYELIYTVGRQKPIDLAHKRWMLVQRVLAVMSDYVHAISKRYEDGIELESLPQNGEFARLRILRPTVGNILIEQMAKQYS
;
A
#
# COMPACT_ATOMS: atom_id res chain seq x y z
N MET A 1 -17.69 -46.13 21.01
CA MET A 1 -18.17 -45.63 19.71
C MET A 1 -19.65 -45.94 19.58
N VAL A 2 -20.46 -45.03 19.06
CA VAL A 2 -21.86 -45.28 18.67
C VAL A 2 -21.97 -44.86 17.20
N GLY A 3 -22.42 -45.76 16.32
CA GLY A 3 -22.59 -45.45 14.89
C GLY A 3 -21.30 -45.08 14.12
N GLY A 4 -20.11 -45.45 14.61
CA GLY A 4 -18.83 -45.09 13.99
C GLY A 4 -18.15 -43.86 14.58
N GLU A 5 -18.81 -43.12 15.49
CA GLU A 5 -18.23 -41.94 16.14
C GLU A 5 -17.66 -42.22 17.53
N LEU A 6 -16.50 -41.62 17.83
CA LEU A 6 -15.83 -41.69 19.12
C LEU A 6 -16.50 -40.73 20.12
N ILE A 7 -17.20 -41.28 21.11
CA ILE A 7 -17.76 -40.52 22.23
C ILE A 7 -16.70 -40.37 23.31
N ILE A 8 -16.29 -39.14 23.59
CA ILE A 8 -15.37 -38.80 24.68
C ILE A 8 -16.20 -38.35 25.89
N ARG A 9 -16.07 -39.07 27.01
CA ARG A 9 -16.67 -38.70 28.30
C ARG A 9 -15.60 -38.49 29.35
N THR A 10 -15.80 -37.48 30.19
CA THR A 10 -14.95 -37.23 31.35
C THR A 10 -15.81 -37.17 32.60
N CYS A 11 -15.36 -37.82 33.67
CA CYS A 11 -16.09 -37.83 34.93
C CYS A 11 -15.17 -37.33 36.05
N LYS A 12 -15.67 -36.38 36.86
CA LYS A 12 -15.00 -35.87 38.05
C LYS A 12 -15.98 -35.95 39.22
N GLY A 13 -15.75 -36.89 40.14
CA GLY A 13 -16.67 -37.17 41.23
C GLY A 13 -18.03 -37.69 40.74
N ARG A 14 -19.12 -36.99 41.06
CA ARG A 14 -20.51 -37.36 40.67
C ARG A 14 -21.00 -36.72 39.37
N GLU A 15 -20.17 -35.91 38.71
CA GLU A 15 -20.49 -35.24 37.45
C GLU A 15 -19.76 -35.91 36.28
N CYS A 16 -20.50 -36.24 35.22
CA CYS A 16 -19.97 -36.72 33.95
C CYS A 16 -20.35 -35.74 32.84
N PHE A 17 -19.36 -35.45 31.99
CA PHE A 17 -19.46 -34.56 30.85
C PHE A 17 -19.16 -35.33 29.57
N GLU A 18 -20.03 -35.17 28.58
CA GLU A 18 -19.89 -35.74 27.24
C GLU A 18 -19.50 -34.63 26.25
N VAL A 19 -18.47 -34.87 25.45
CA VAL A 19 -18.03 -33.94 24.41
C VAL A 19 -18.98 -34.04 23.22
N ILE A 20 -19.48 -32.89 22.75
CA ILE A 20 -20.26 -32.79 21.52
C ILE A 20 -19.29 -32.63 20.34
N PRO A 21 -19.36 -33.49 19.29
CA PRO A 21 -18.51 -33.37 18.12
C PRO A 21 -18.71 -32.04 17.38
N LYS A 22 -17.63 -31.45 16.86
CA LYS A 22 -17.66 -30.14 16.19
C LYS A 22 -18.58 -30.11 14.98
N HIS A 23 -18.57 -31.15 14.15
CA HIS A 23 -19.36 -31.22 12.92
C HIS A 23 -20.88 -31.16 13.17
N VAL A 24 -21.35 -31.53 14.38
CA VAL A 24 -22.77 -31.43 14.77
C VAL A 24 -23.18 -29.97 15.04
N LEU A 25 -22.20 -29.11 15.32
CA LEU A 25 -22.39 -27.70 15.71
C LEU A 25 -22.07 -26.73 14.56
N GLU A 26 -21.61 -27.24 13.42
CA GLU A 26 -21.39 -26.44 12.21
C GLU A 26 -22.71 -25.80 11.76
N ASN A 27 -22.69 -24.51 11.46
CA ASN A 27 -23.85 -23.68 11.12
C ASN A 27 -24.87 -23.42 12.25
N ASP A 28 -24.60 -23.85 13.49
CA ASP A 28 -25.40 -23.45 14.66
C ASP A 28 -24.77 -22.28 15.44
N PHE A 29 -23.46 -22.15 15.38
CA PHE A 29 -22.69 -21.08 16.02
C PHE A 29 -21.71 -20.46 15.02
N SER A 30 -21.19 -19.27 15.32
CA SER A 30 -20.07 -18.71 14.57
C SER A 30 -18.82 -19.60 14.74
N ASN A 31 -17.98 -19.60 13.71
CA ASN A 31 -16.73 -20.38 13.66
C ASN A 31 -15.80 -20.05 14.83
N SER A 32 -15.83 -18.80 15.33
CA SER A 32 -15.11 -18.39 16.54
C SER A 32 -15.46 -19.26 17.77
N PHE A 33 -16.74 -19.58 17.98
CA PHE A 33 -17.16 -20.44 19.09
C PHE A 33 -16.87 -21.93 18.83
N VAL A 34 -17.03 -22.40 17.59
CA VAL A 34 -16.78 -23.81 17.21
C VAL A 34 -15.28 -24.14 17.23
N ASP A 35 -14.43 -23.20 16.82
CA ASP A 35 -13.00 -23.41 16.72
C ASP A 35 -12.30 -23.28 18.06
N ASN A 36 -12.66 -22.28 18.87
CA ASN A 36 -11.94 -21.95 20.10
C ASN A 36 -12.47 -22.66 21.37
N TYR A 37 -13.63 -23.31 21.30
CA TYR A 37 -14.26 -23.97 22.47
C TYR A 37 -14.61 -25.43 22.23
N ILE A 38 -14.58 -26.21 23.32
CA ILE A 38 -15.11 -27.57 23.40
C ILE A 38 -16.47 -27.52 24.09
N PHE A 39 -17.48 -28.09 23.45
CA PHE A 39 -18.84 -28.16 23.97
C PHE A 39 -19.00 -29.43 24.82
N MET A 40 -19.25 -29.25 26.11
CA MET A 40 -19.31 -30.33 27.10
C MET A 40 -20.69 -30.37 27.74
N ARG A 41 -21.46 -31.42 27.46
CA ARG A 41 -22.80 -31.63 28.05
C ARG A 41 -22.70 -32.39 29.36
N ASN A 42 -23.24 -31.85 30.44
CA ASN A 42 -23.39 -32.58 31.70
C ASN A 42 -24.57 -33.56 31.61
N ASP A 43 -24.36 -34.83 31.92
CA ASP A 43 -25.40 -35.87 31.77
C ASP A 43 -26.57 -35.72 32.73
N LYS A 44 -26.35 -35.19 33.94
CA LYS A 44 -27.40 -35.01 34.96
C LYS A 44 -28.17 -33.71 34.76
N SER A 45 -27.45 -32.59 34.66
CA SER A 45 -28.09 -31.26 34.58
C SER A 45 -28.53 -30.91 33.16
N ARG A 46 -28.06 -31.65 32.14
CA ARG A 46 -28.27 -31.37 30.71
C ARG A 46 -27.77 -29.99 30.25
N ILE A 47 -26.98 -29.30 31.09
CA ILE A 47 -26.34 -28.02 30.75
C ILE A 47 -25.14 -28.29 29.84
N ILE A 48 -25.02 -27.53 28.76
CA ILE A 48 -23.84 -27.56 27.89
C ILE A 48 -22.93 -26.40 28.31
N GLN A 49 -21.68 -26.72 28.66
CA GLN A 49 -20.65 -25.74 29.00
C GLN A 49 -19.65 -25.66 27.85
N LEU A 50 -19.31 -24.44 27.44
CA LEU A 50 -18.25 -24.19 26.47
C LEU A 50 -16.95 -23.97 27.25
N ARG A 51 -15.92 -24.77 26.96
CA ARG A 51 -14.60 -24.67 27.60
C ARG A 51 -13.54 -24.24 26.59
N PRO A 52 -12.73 -23.21 26.88
CA PRO A 52 -11.66 -22.79 25.98
C PRO A 52 -10.70 -23.94 25.68
N LEU A 53 -10.20 -24.02 24.44
CA LEU A 53 -9.23 -25.04 24.03
C LEU A 53 -7.95 -25.05 24.89
N ASP A 54 -7.53 -23.89 25.41
CA ASP A 54 -6.33 -23.76 26.23
C ASP A 54 -6.52 -24.35 27.65
N LEU A 55 -7.78 -24.44 28.11
CA LEU A 55 -8.14 -24.92 29.45
C LEU A 55 -9.34 -25.89 29.39
N PRO A 56 -9.22 -27.02 28.65
CA PRO A 56 -10.37 -27.88 28.33
C PRO A 56 -10.92 -28.62 29.56
N TRP A 57 -10.07 -28.81 30.58
CA TRP A 57 -10.40 -29.59 31.77
C TRP A 57 -10.76 -28.74 33.00
N VAL A 58 -10.65 -27.41 32.92
CA VAL A 58 -11.01 -26.51 34.02
C VAL A 58 -12.50 -26.23 33.98
N SER A 59 -13.22 -26.66 35.02
CA SER A 59 -14.64 -26.37 35.20
C SER A 59 -14.83 -24.93 35.67
N SER A 60 -15.43 -24.08 34.84
CA SER A 60 -15.82 -22.72 35.22
C SER A 60 -17.33 -22.56 35.21
N HIS A 61 -17.91 -22.23 36.38
CA HIS A 61 -19.32 -21.86 36.48
C HIS A 61 -19.61 -20.46 35.92
N SER A 62 -18.59 -19.65 35.67
CA SER A 62 -18.68 -18.29 35.11
C SER A 62 -18.42 -18.21 33.60
N GLY A 63 -18.22 -19.35 32.93
CA GLY A 63 -18.03 -19.45 31.48
C GLY A 63 -19.33 -19.39 30.67
N TRP A 64 -19.20 -19.56 29.34
CA TRP A 64 -20.34 -19.66 28.42
C TRP A 64 -21.11 -20.97 28.62
N GLN A 65 -22.43 -20.88 28.78
CA GLN A 65 -23.31 -22.02 29.07
C GLN A 65 -24.63 -21.94 28.32
N ILE A 66 -25.14 -23.10 27.89
CA ILE A 66 -26.49 -23.27 27.35
C ILE A 66 -27.31 -24.01 28.40
N LYS A 67 -28.33 -23.35 28.93
CA LYS A 67 -29.23 -23.93 29.93
C LYS A 67 -30.53 -24.39 29.24
N PRO A 68 -30.98 -25.64 29.46
CA PRO A 68 -32.25 -26.10 28.93
C PRO A 68 -33.39 -25.37 29.67
N PHE A 69 -34.21 -24.62 28.93
CA PHE A 69 -35.42 -23.99 29.47
C PHE A 69 -36.65 -24.80 29.04
N LEU A 70 -37.52 -25.17 29.99
CA LEU A 70 -38.68 -26.03 29.75
C LEU A 70 -39.74 -25.41 28.80
N HIS A 71 -39.77 -24.08 28.60
CA HIS A 71 -40.75 -23.39 27.75
C HIS A 71 -40.19 -22.16 26.97
N LYS A 72 -38.87 -22.03 26.82
CA LYS A 72 -38.22 -20.95 26.03
C LYS A 72 -37.11 -21.52 25.14
N ARG A 73 -36.76 -20.80 24.07
CA ARG A 73 -35.60 -21.11 23.23
C ARG A 73 -34.34 -21.15 24.10
N SER A 74 -33.53 -22.19 23.95
CA SER A 74 -32.22 -22.31 24.61
C SER A 74 -31.28 -21.24 24.06
N CYS A 75 -30.57 -20.51 24.93
CA CYS A 75 -29.61 -19.49 24.51
C CYS A 75 -28.24 -19.75 25.14
N LEU A 76 -27.18 -19.40 24.41
CA LEU A 76 -25.81 -19.40 24.90
C LEU A 76 -25.58 -18.11 25.69
N SER A 77 -25.27 -18.24 26.98
CA SER A 77 -25.15 -17.10 27.89
C SER A 77 -23.94 -17.20 28.82
N LYS A 78 -23.40 -16.05 29.22
CA LYS A 78 -22.36 -15.89 30.24
C LYS A 78 -22.74 -14.71 31.14
N GLY A 79 -23.23 -15.01 32.34
CA GLY A 79 -23.72 -13.96 33.26
C GLY A 79 -24.89 -13.17 32.66
N SER A 80 -24.74 -11.85 32.54
CA SER A 80 -25.71 -10.95 31.89
C SER A 80 -25.59 -10.89 30.36
N THR A 81 -24.58 -11.54 29.78
CA THR A 81 -24.35 -11.54 28.32
C THR A 81 -24.94 -12.78 27.66
N ALA A 82 -25.51 -12.62 26.48
CA ALA A 82 -26.10 -13.70 25.68
C ALA A 82 -25.69 -13.57 24.21
N VAL A 83 -25.37 -14.69 23.56
CA VAL A 83 -25.09 -14.72 22.13
C VAL A 83 -26.40 -14.73 21.37
N ILE A 84 -26.47 -13.92 20.31
CA ILE A 84 -27.60 -13.88 19.39
C ILE A 84 -27.48 -15.03 18.38
N ASP A 85 -28.56 -15.77 18.16
CA ASP A 85 -28.60 -16.84 17.16
C ASP A 85 -28.32 -16.26 15.76
N ILE A 86 -27.38 -16.86 15.03
CA ILE A 86 -26.98 -16.43 13.69
C ILE A 86 -28.15 -16.48 12.67
N ARG A 87 -29.17 -17.30 12.92
CA ARG A 87 -30.39 -17.40 12.10
C ARG A 87 -31.46 -16.38 12.47
N SER A 88 -31.21 -15.55 13.49
CA SER A 88 -32.18 -14.54 13.92
C SER A 88 -32.29 -13.39 12.91
N PRO A 89 -33.44 -12.71 12.82
CA PRO A 89 -33.59 -11.52 11.97
C PRO A 89 -32.56 -10.43 12.28
N THR A 90 -32.18 -10.29 13.56
CA THR A 90 -31.16 -9.34 14.01
C THR A 90 -29.78 -9.68 13.45
N ALA A 91 -29.38 -10.96 13.50
CA ALA A 91 -28.10 -11.40 12.96
C ALA A 91 -28.03 -11.26 11.44
N ILE A 92 -29.12 -11.60 10.73
CA ILE A 92 -29.22 -11.42 9.27
C ILE A 92 -29.13 -9.94 8.89
N ALA A 93 -29.80 -9.05 9.63
CA ALA A 93 -29.73 -7.61 9.39
C ALA A 93 -28.33 -7.04 9.61
N ILE A 94 -27.65 -7.45 10.69
CA ILE A 94 -26.26 -7.02 10.97
C ILE A 94 -25.31 -7.58 9.91
N SER A 95 -25.48 -8.84 9.53
CA SER A 95 -24.69 -9.44 8.47
C SER A 95 -24.89 -8.71 7.15
N ALA A 96 -26.11 -8.32 6.78
CA ALA A 96 -26.33 -7.56 5.53
C ALA A 96 -25.52 -6.26 5.48
N VAL A 97 -25.30 -5.59 6.62
CA VAL A 97 -24.49 -4.38 6.73
C VAL A 97 -22.98 -4.68 6.69
N LEU A 98 -22.54 -5.75 7.34
CA LEU A 98 -21.12 -6.09 7.52
C LEU A 98 -20.58 -7.13 6.52
N ASN A 99 -21.45 -7.69 5.67
CA ASN A 99 -21.12 -8.64 4.60
C ASN A 99 -19.99 -8.16 3.67
N PRO A 100 -19.86 -6.85 3.36
CA PRO A 100 -18.73 -6.37 2.56
C PRO A 100 -17.37 -6.68 3.18
N LEU A 101 -17.26 -6.82 4.51
CA LEU A 101 -16.03 -7.16 5.21
C LEU A 101 -15.95 -8.65 5.56
N GLU A 102 -17.01 -9.22 6.12
CA GLU A 102 -16.98 -10.55 6.74
C GLU A 102 -18.29 -11.32 6.58
N ASN A 103 -18.17 -12.64 6.44
CA ASN A 103 -19.32 -13.53 6.33
C ASN A 103 -19.98 -13.77 7.70
N LEU A 104 -21.29 -13.99 7.73
CA LEU A 104 -22.08 -14.23 8.97
C LEU A 104 -21.49 -15.33 9.86
N SER A 105 -20.91 -16.38 9.27
CA SER A 105 -20.27 -17.48 10.01
C SER A 105 -19.05 -17.05 10.83
N HIS A 106 -18.48 -15.88 10.56
CA HIS A 106 -17.32 -15.32 11.25
C HIS A 106 -17.64 -14.06 12.07
N ILE A 107 -18.93 -13.70 12.24
CA ILE A 107 -19.36 -12.54 13.04
C ILE A 107 -19.91 -13.03 14.39
N ASP A 108 -19.35 -12.51 15.48
CA ASP A 108 -19.82 -12.80 16.84
C ASP A 108 -20.76 -11.68 17.30
N ILE A 109 -22.02 -12.01 17.57
CA ILE A 109 -23.04 -11.04 18.01
C ILE A 109 -23.46 -11.35 19.45
N ILE A 110 -23.15 -10.45 20.37
CA ILE A 110 -23.30 -10.64 21.81
C ILE A 110 -24.16 -9.50 22.38
N PHE A 111 -25.26 -9.83 23.04
CA PHE A 111 -26.10 -8.89 23.76
C PHE A 111 -25.72 -8.83 25.24
N ASN A 112 -25.40 -7.65 25.75
CA ASN A 112 -25.20 -7.39 27.17
C ASN A 112 -26.48 -6.85 27.81
N GLY A 113 -27.12 -7.66 28.65
CA GLY A 113 -28.38 -7.32 29.32
C GLY A 113 -28.26 -6.27 30.43
N TYR A 114 -27.06 -6.01 30.95
CA TYR A 114 -26.84 -4.98 31.98
C TYR A 114 -26.80 -3.59 31.34
N ASP A 115 -25.93 -3.42 30.34
CA ASP A 115 -25.74 -2.14 29.64
C ASP A 115 -26.76 -1.91 28.51
N LYS A 116 -27.61 -2.92 28.21
CA LYS A 116 -28.56 -2.90 27.09
C LYS A 116 -27.88 -2.57 25.76
N GLN A 117 -26.68 -3.12 25.58
CA GLN A 117 -25.81 -2.87 24.45
C GLN A 117 -25.60 -4.17 23.66
N LEU A 118 -25.69 -4.06 22.35
CA LEU A 118 -25.34 -5.13 21.43
C LEU A 118 -23.88 -4.92 20.99
N GLU A 119 -23.02 -5.90 21.28
CA GLU A 119 -21.64 -5.95 20.82
C GLU A 119 -21.53 -6.87 19.62
N ILE A 120 -20.85 -6.42 18.58
CA ILE A 120 -20.62 -7.18 17.34
C ILE A 120 -19.12 -7.23 17.11
N ARG A 121 -18.55 -8.42 16.98
CA ARG A 121 -17.10 -8.61 16.86
C ARG A 121 -16.80 -9.33 15.55
N LEU A 122 -15.76 -8.88 14.85
CA LEU A 122 -15.19 -9.51 13.66
C LEU A 122 -13.78 -9.99 14.04
N PRO A 123 -13.65 -11.19 14.63
CA PRO A 123 -12.40 -11.63 15.27
C PRO A 123 -11.21 -11.70 14.32
N ARG A 124 -11.45 -12.04 13.05
CA ARG A 124 -10.39 -12.16 12.02
C ARG A 124 -9.75 -10.81 11.69
N PHE A 125 -10.52 -9.73 11.74
CA PHE A 125 -10.06 -8.35 11.46
C PHE A 125 -9.70 -7.56 12.72
N ASN A 126 -9.97 -8.10 13.91
CA ASN A 126 -9.88 -7.37 15.17
C ASN A 126 -10.68 -6.04 15.14
N LEU A 127 -11.85 -6.07 14.49
CA LEU A 127 -12.79 -4.96 14.39
C LEU A 127 -14.02 -5.26 15.25
N ASP A 128 -14.39 -4.31 16.09
CA ASP A 128 -15.51 -4.42 17.03
C ASP A 128 -16.45 -3.23 16.84
N PHE A 129 -17.74 -3.53 16.86
CA PHE A 129 -18.81 -2.56 16.80
C PHE A 129 -19.74 -2.73 17.99
N TYR A 130 -20.48 -1.67 18.31
CA TYR A 130 -21.55 -1.74 19.27
C TYR A 130 -22.76 -0.91 18.83
N ASN A 131 -23.93 -1.33 19.29
CA ASN A 131 -25.17 -0.62 19.11
C ASN A 131 -25.90 -0.53 20.46
N ASN A 132 -26.35 0.67 20.81
CA ASN A 132 -27.17 0.87 22.00
C ASN A 132 -28.64 0.71 21.61
N LEU A 133 -29.46 -0.01 22.39
CA LEU A 133 -30.87 -0.27 22.03
C LEU A 133 -31.75 0.99 21.79
N LYS A 134 -31.29 2.17 22.23
CA LYS A 134 -31.96 3.47 22.00
C LYS A 134 -31.50 4.18 20.74
N ASP A 135 -30.40 3.74 20.13
CA ASP A 135 -29.77 4.36 18.97
C ASP A 135 -29.77 3.36 17.80
N SER A 136 -30.01 3.84 16.58
CA SER A 136 -29.96 3.00 15.38
C SER A 136 -28.56 2.91 14.77
N LYS A 137 -27.57 3.60 15.38
CA LYS A 137 -26.19 3.67 14.88
C LYS A 137 -25.36 2.48 15.33
N LEU A 138 -24.60 1.91 14.38
CA LEU A 138 -23.60 0.89 14.65
C LEU A 138 -22.22 1.57 14.77
N VAL A 139 -21.75 1.77 16.00
CA VAL A 139 -20.54 2.55 16.32
C VAL A 139 -19.32 1.64 16.36
N SER A 140 -18.21 2.07 15.76
CA SER A 140 -16.94 1.34 15.83
C SER A 140 -16.22 1.58 17.17
N LYS A 141 -15.57 0.55 17.72
CA LYS A 141 -14.67 0.69 18.88
C LYS A 141 -13.27 1.15 18.49
N GLN A 142 -12.80 0.79 17.30
CA GLN A 142 -11.48 1.14 16.77
C GLN A 142 -11.45 2.59 16.27
N PHE A 143 -12.50 3.02 15.57
CA PHE A 143 -12.66 4.39 15.07
C PHE A 143 -13.56 5.20 16.02
N ARG A 144 -12.95 5.84 17.02
CA ARG A 144 -13.68 6.58 18.07
C ARG A 144 -14.59 7.66 17.48
N GLY A 145 -15.85 7.66 17.88
CA GLY A 145 -16.86 8.65 17.44
C GLY A 145 -17.45 8.38 16.05
N ILE A 146 -16.98 7.35 15.34
CA ILE A 146 -17.38 7.05 13.96
C ILE A 146 -18.29 5.82 13.95
N PHE A 147 -19.36 5.88 13.15
CA PHE A 147 -20.35 4.81 13.01
C PHE A 147 -20.59 4.47 11.53
N VAL A 148 -21.22 3.33 11.26
CA VAL A 148 -21.50 2.90 9.88
C VAL A 148 -22.41 3.89 9.17
N ASP A 149 -21.96 4.36 8.01
CA ASP A 149 -22.71 5.31 7.20
C ASP A 149 -23.90 4.62 6.52
N LYS A 150 -25.01 5.35 6.39
CA LYS A 150 -26.15 4.86 5.59
C LYS A 150 -25.85 4.96 4.11
N ASP A 151 -25.07 5.96 3.72
CA ASP A 151 -24.55 6.10 2.38
C ASP A 151 -23.21 5.36 2.27
N GLN A 152 -23.22 4.24 1.55
CA GLN A 152 -22.03 3.43 1.27
C GLN A 152 -21.34 3.82 -0.06
N ASN A 153 -21.84 4.85 -0.75
CA ASN A 153 -21.16 5.41 -1.92
C ASN A 153 -19.98 6.29 -1.48
N ILE A 154 -18.85 6.12 -2.16
CA ILE A 154 -17.62 6.90 -1.92
C ILE A 154 -17.22 7.71 -3.15
N ASP A 155 -18.06 7.74 -4.19
CA ASP A 155 -17.84 8.53 -5.42
C ASP A 155 -16.57 8.13 -6.21
N THR A 156 -16.02 6.95 -5.92
CA THR A 156 -14.95 6.26 -6.64
C THR A 156 -15.04 4.74 -6.36
N PHE A 157 -14.12 3.95 -6.92
CA PHE A 157 -14.16 2.48 -6.90
C PHE A 157 -15.50 1.91 -7.37
N ASN A 158 -15.98 2.41 -8.52
CA ASN A 158 -17.22 1.97 -9.12
C ASN A 158 -17.18 0.44 -9.32
N GLY A 159 -18.22 -0.27 -8.88
CA GLY A 159 -18.27 -1.73 -8.95
C GLY A 159 -17.52 -2.50 -7.85
N LEU A 160 -16.82 -1.85 -6.91
CA LEU A 160 -16.24 -2.53 -5.75
C LEU A 160 -17.33 -2.93 -4.73
N VAL A 161 -17.44 -4.22 -4.45
CA VAL A 161 -18.45 -4.77 -3.52
C VAL A 161 -17.97 -4.73 -2.07
N ASN A 162 -16.73 -5.14 -1.82
CA ASN A 162 -16.18 -5.34 -0.48
C ASN A 162 -15.64 -4.02 0.11
N LYS A 163 -16.54 -3.13 0.53
CA LYS A 163 -16.20 -1.88 1.24
C LYS A 163 -17.21 -1.56 2.33
N LEU A 164 -16.74 -1.00 3.45
CA LEU A 164 -17.59 -0.47 4.51
C LEU A 164 -17.23 0.99 4.78
N VAL A 165 -18.19 1.87 4.58
CA VAL A 165 -18.04 3.31 4.84
C VAL A 165 -18.53 3.63 6.25
N LEU A 166 -17.69 4.35 6.97
CA LEU A 166 -17.92 4.84 8.32
C LEU A 166 -17.91 6.38 8.28
N ARG A 167 -18.75 7.03 9.09
CA ARG A 167 -18.80 8.49 9.21
C ARG A 167 -18.89 8.98 10.65
N ASN A 168 -18.38 10.18 10.89
CA ASN A 168 -18.57 10.90 12.15
C ASN A 168 -19.98 11.54 12.21
N SER A 169 -20.44 11.87 13.42
CA SER A 169 -21.74 12.51 13.67
C SER A 169 -21.88 13.87 12.98
N ASP A 170 -20.78 14.62 12.89
CA ASP A 170 -20.76 15.97 12.34
C ASP A 170 -20.56 15.97 10.81
N ASN A 171 -20.57 14.80 10.17
CA ASN A 171 -20.25 14.60 8.75
C ASN A 171 -18.88 15.15 8.29
N SER A 172 -18.04 15.60 9.21
CA SER A 172 -16.72 16.19 8.95
C SER A 172 -15.66 15.17 8.49
N SER A 173 -15.90 13.87 8.73
CA SER A 173 -15.01 12.81 8.28
C SER A 173 -15.78 11.56 7.89
N ARG A 174 -15.39 11.01 6.73
CA ARG A 174 -15.80 9.69 6.25
C ARG A 174 -14.56 8.85 5.99
N ILE A 175 -14.62 7.58 6.38
CA ILE A 175 -13.53 6.60 6.25
C ILE A 175 -14.12 5.38 5.54
N VAL A 176 -13.42 4.86 4.55
CA VAL A 176 -13.74 3.57 3.92
C VAL A 176 -12.77 2.51 4.39
N VAL A 177 -13.31 1.38 4.85
CA VAL A 177 -12.57 0.19 5.26
C VAL A 177 -12.74 -0.87 4.18
N ILE A 178 -11.63 -1.40 3.67
CA ILE A 178 -11.58 -2.39 2.60
C ILE A 178 -10.75 -3.58 3.09
N PRO A 179 -11.24 -4.82 2.98
CA PRO A 179 -10.48 -5.99 3.41
C PRO A 179 -9.29 -6.26 2.48
N ASP A 180 -8.20 -6.78 3.03
CA ASP A 180 -7.07 -7.30 2.26
C ASP A 180 -7.34 -8.77 1.89
N GLY A 181 -7.26 -9.09 0.59
CA GLY A 181 -7.60 -10.41 0.07
C GLY A 181 -7.33 -10.57 -1.42
N GLU A 182 -7.67 -11.74 -1.95
CA GLU A 182 -7.52 -12.01 -3.38
C GLU A 182 -8.62 -11.30 -4.17
N VAL A 183 -8.22 -10.43 -5.09
CA VAL A 183 -9.15 -9.63 -5.90
C VAL A 183 -9.57 -10.42 -7.14
N SER A 184 -10.89 -10.52 -7.35
CA SER A 184 -11.50 -11.15 -8.52
C SER A 184 -12.43 -10.16 -9.23
N CYS A 185 -12.43 -10.19 -10.55
CA CYS A 185 -13.22 -9.30 -11.39
C CYS A 185 -14.16 -10.12 -12.27
N LYS A 186 -15.43 -9.73 -12.33
CA LYS A 186 -16.40 -10.32 -13.26
C LYS A 186 -17.15 -9.21 -14.00
N PRO A 187 -17.50 -9.40 -15.29
CA PRO A 187 -18.34 -8.46 -16.01
C PRO A 187 -19.75 -8.44 -15.37
N HIS A 188 -20.28 -7.24 -15.11
CA HIS A 188 -21.60 -7.04 -14.56
C HIS A 188 -22.29 -5.84 -15.22
N ASN A 189 -23.26 -6.12 -16.09
CA ASN A 189 -23.87 -5.13 -16.99
C ASN A 189 -22.80 -4.44 -17.85
N ASP A 190 -22.76 -3.10 -17.83
CA ASP A 190 -21.82 -2.26 -18.58
C ASP A 190 -20.53 -1.93 -17.79
N HIS A 191 -20.36 -2.47 -16.56
CA HIS A 191 -19.18 -2.23 -15.71
C HIS A 191 -18.59 -3.55 -15.19
N VAL A 192 -17.40 -3.48 -14.57
CA VAL A 192 -16.76 -4.60 -13.86
C VAL A 192 -17.23 -4.63 -12.40
N GLU A 193 -17.66 -5.79 -11.90
CA GLU A 193 -17.86 -6.01 -10.47
C GLU A 193 -16.58 -6.62 -9.87
N VAL A 194 -16.04 -5.96 -8.85
CA VAL A 194 -14.81 -6.34 -8.17
C VAL A 194 -15.14 -6.88 -6.79
N ASN A 195 -14.75 -8.14 -6.54
CA ASN A 195 -14.94 -8.84 -5.27
C ASN A 195 -13.60 -9.24 -4.67
N ILE A 196 -13.48 -9.09 -3.36
CA ILE A 196 -12.29 -9.41 -2.57
C ILE A 196 -12.60 -10.65 -1.74
N ASN A 197 -11.84 -11.72 -1.96
CA ASN A 197 -11.95 -12.96 -1.20
C ASN A 197 -10.88 -13.00 -0.09
N THR A 198 -11.32 -13.03 1.17
CA THR A 198 -10.44 -13.12 2.34
C THR A 198 -10.07 -14.56 2.72
N GLY A 199 -10.60 -15.55 1.98
CA GLY A 199 -10.36 -16.97 2.18
C GLY A 199 -10.71 -17.46 3.59
N SER A 200 -10.09 -18.57 4.02
CA SER A 200 -10.23 -19.13 5.37
C SER A 200 -9.07 -18.73 6.30
N ARG A 201 -8.45 -17.56 6.06
CA ARG A 201 -7.31 -17.08 6.86
C ARG A 201 -7.73 -16.84 8.32
N LYS A 202 -6.88 -17.24 9.27
CA LYS A 202 -7.12 -17.03 10.71
C LYS A 202 -7.15 -15.55 11.10
N TYR A 203 -6.35 -14.73 10.41
CA TYR A 203 -6.30 -13.29 10.57
C TYR A 203 -6.37 -12.62 9.20
N CYS A 204 -7.11 -11.53 9.11
CA CYS A 204 -7.30 -10.73 7.91
C CYS A 204 -6.86 -9.30 8.19
N ALA A 205 -6.00 -8.76 7.33
CA ALA A 205 -5.70 -7.33 7.34
C ALA A 205 -6.82 -6.57 6.63
N TYR A 206 -6.85 -5.26 6.86
CA TYR A 206 -7.71 -4.33 6.14
C TYR A 206 -6.95 -3.03 5.88
N HIS A 207 -7.43 -2.29 4.90
CA HIS A 207 -6.96 -0.97 4.55
C HIS A 207 -8.03 0.06 4.86
N ASP A 208 -7.64 1.14 5.51
CA ASP A 208 -8.51 2.28 5.79
C ASP A 208 -8.06 3.51 4.99
N TYR A 209 -9.03 4.15 4.32
CA TYR A 209 -8.80 5.36 3.55
C TYR A 209 -9.76 6.45 4.02
N ARG A 210 -9.23 7.64 4.30
CA ARG A 210 -10.04 8.81 4.59
C ARG A 210 -10.50 9.45 3.28
N ILE A 211 -11.80 9.71 3.17
CA ILE A 211 -12.38 10.37 2.01
C ILE A 211 -12.21 11.88 2.19
N ASP A 212 -11.45 12.49 1.30
CA ASP A 212 -11.20 13.93 1.23
C ASP A 212 -11.97 14.51 0.04
N ASN A 213 -13.18 14.98 0.32
CA ASN A 213 -14.06 15.57 -0.70
C ASN A 213 -13.57 16.95 -1.16
N GLN A 214 -12.69 17.61 -0.40
CA GLN A 214 -12.23 18.96 -0.73
C GLN A 214 -11.16 18.90 -1.80
N LEU A 215 -10.11 18.11 -1.57
CA LEU A 215 -9.05 17.89 -2.56
C LEU A 215 -9.48 16.88 -3.63
N GLY A 216 -10.50 16.06 -3.35
CA GLY A 216 -11.01 15.04 -4.27
C GLY A 216 -10.10 13.81 -4.31
N ARG A 217 -9.84 13.20 -3.15
CA ARG A 217 -8.92 12.05 -3.06
C ARG A 217 -9.28 11.08 -1.94
N LEU A 218 -8.73 9.87 -2.04
CA LEU A 218 -8.65 8.91 -0.95
C LEU A 218 -7.28 9.00 -0.26
N ALA A 219 -7.26 9.60 0.93
CA ALA A 219 -6.05 9.73 1.75
C ALA A 219 -5.76 8.39 2.46
N ASP A 220 -4.57 7.84 2.20
CA ASP A 220 -4.09 6.60 2.81
C ASP A 220 -3.31 6.84 4.11
N ASN A 221 -2.93 5.74 4.78
CA ASN A 221 -2.18 5.76 6.04
C ASN A 221 -0.64 5.89 5.86
N GLY A 222 -0.17 6.17 4.65
CA GLY A 222 1.25 6.32 4.33
C GLY A 222 2.02 5.02 4.08
N SER A 223 1.43 3.86 4.39
CA SER A 223 2.04 2.56 4.09
C SER A 223 2.09 2.31 2.58
N LEU A 224 3.23 1.82 2.09
CA LEU A 224 3.43 1.48 0.68
C LEU A 224 2.40 0.44 0.21
N LEU A 225 2.22 -0.64 0.97
CA LEU A 225 1.19 -1.66 0.69
C LEU A 225 -0.22 -1.06 0.56
N THR A 226 -0.63 -0.19 1.49
CA THR A 226 -1.95 0.46 1.45
C THR A 226 -2.11 1.33 0.20
N LYS A 227 -1.05 2.01 -0.23
CA LYS A 227 -1.05 2.80 -1.46
C LYS A 227 -1.15 1.91 -2.70
N LEU A 228 -0.34 0.86 -2.78
CA LEU A 228 -0.35 -0.06 -3.92
C LEU A 228 -1.71 -0.75 -4.08
N TYR A 229 -2.32 -1.17 -2.97
CA TYR A 229 -3.65 -1.77 -2.98
C TYR A 229 -4.72 -0.77 -3.45
N LYS A 230 -4.65 0.50 -3.02
CA LYS A 230 -5.51 1.59 -3.50
C LYS A 230 -5.44 1.74 -5.02
N LEU A 231 -4.22 1.77 -5.57
CA LEU A 231 -3.98 1.96 -7.00
C LEU A 231 -4.39 0.74 -7.82
N GLN A 232 -4.18 -0.47 -7.29
CA GLN A 232 -4.70 -1.69 -7.89
C GLN A 232 -6.22 -1.65 -8.00
N LEU A 233 -6.91 -1.24 -6.94
CA LEU A 233 -8.37 -1.13 -6.95
C LEU A 233 -8.83 -0.08 -7.97
N HIS A 234 -8.23 1.11 -8.02
CA HIS A 234 -8.56 2.13 -9.02
C HIS A 234 -8.38 1.59 -10.45
N ALA A 235 -7.28 0.89 -10.73
CA ALA A 235 -7.04 0.30 -12.04
C ALA A 235 -8.07 -0.77 -12.42
N LEU A 236 -8.55 -1.58 -11.47
CA LEU A 236 -9.53 -2.65 -11.70
C LEU A 236 -10.98 -2.14 -11.78
N THR A 237 -11.29 -1.05 -11.09
CA THR A 237 -12.60 -0.40 -11.09
C THR A 237 -12.68 0.76 -12.09
N SER A 238 -11.76 0.82 -13.06
CA SER A 238 -11.71 1.93 -14.02
C SER A 238 -12.90 1.87 -14.98
N ASP A 239 -13.59 3.00 -15.10
CA ASP A 239 -14.59 3.26 -16.13
C ASP A 239 -14.01 4.22 -17.20
N ILE A 240 -14.73 4.38 -18.32
CA ILE A 240 -14.44 5.34 -19.39
C ILE A 240 -14.68 6.77 -18.88
N ILE A 241 -15.66 6.94 -18.00
CA ILE A 241 -16.01 8.22 -17.41
C ILE A 241 -15.21 8.41 -16.12
N PRO A 242 -14.59 9.59 -15.90
CA PRO A 242 -13.96 9.92 -14.64
C PRO A 242 -14.92 9.79 -13.46
N ASP A 243 -14.42 9.30 -12.32
CA ASP A 243 -15.22 9.23 -11.11
C ASP A 243 -15.41 10.62 -10.48
N THR A 244 -16.49 10.75 -9.71
CA THR A 244 -16.95 12.04 -9.17
C THR A 244 -16.05 12.57 -8.06
N LEU A 245 -15.38 11.69 -7.30
CA LEU A 245 -14.48 12.09 -6.22
C LEU A 245 -13.15 12.65 -6.76
N THR A 246 -12.46 11.87 -7.60
CA THR A 246 -11.11 12.18 -8.07
C THR A 246 -11.11 13.06 -9.33
N GLY A 247 -12.21 13.08 -10.08
CA GLY A 247 -12.27 13.73 -11.39
C GLY A 247 -11.36 13.09 -12.44
N ARG A 248 -10.91 11.85 -12.18
CA ARG A 248 -10.05 11.03 -13.04
C ARG A 248 -10.69 9.67 -13.26
N THR A 249 -10.31 8.99 -14.34
CA THR A 249 -10.64 7.57 -14.47
C THR A 249 -9.79 6.75 -13.50
N GLY A 250 -10.25 5.55 -13.12
CA GLY A 250 -9.46 4.69 -12.24
C GLY A 250 -8.07 4.35 -12.80
N THR A 251 -7.95 4.24 -14.13
CA THR A 251 -6.67 4.07 -14.82
C THR A 251 -5.77 5.29 -14.67
N GLU A 252 -6.32 6.50 -14.87
CA GLU A 252 -5.59 7.77 -14.70
C GLU A 252 -5.11 7.94 -13.25
N GLU A 253 -5.99 7.75 -12.26
CA GLU A 253 -5.64 7.89 -10.84
C GLU A 253 -4.56 6.87 -10.42
N ALA A 254 -4.66 5.64 -10.92
CA ALA A 254 -3.64 4.63 -10.68
C ALA A 254 -2.27 5.00 -11.29
N LEU A 255 -2.24 5.54 -12.52
CA LEU A 255 -1.00 5.98 -13.18
C LEU A 255 -0.36 7.20 -12.53
N GLU A 256 -1.18 8.16 -12.09
CA GLU A 256 -0.70 9.31 -11.32
C GLU A 256 -0.06 8.81 -10.03
N GLY A 257 -0.77 7.99 -9.25
CA GLY A 257 -0.26 7.48 -7.99
C GLY A 257 1.03 6.68 -8.17
N LEU A 258 1.11 5.84 -9.22
CA LEU A 258 2.32 5.11 -9.62
C LEU A 258 3.50 6.02 -9.98
N SER A 259 3.22 7.23 -10.43
CA SER A 259 4.22 8.25 -10.76
C SER A 259 4.60 9.14 -9.58
N SER A 260 3.87 9.05 -8.46
CA SER A 260 4.12 9.90 -7.28
C SER A 260 5.44 9.55 -6.61
N ALA A 261 6.14 10.58 -6.14
CA ALA A 261 7.34 10.44 -5.35
C ALA A 261 7.10 9.65 -4.05
N SER A 262 5.87 9.68 -3.54
CA SER A 262 5.48 8.93 -2.34
C SER A 262 5.63 7.41 -2.48
N LEU A 263 5.48 6.85 -3.69
CA LEU A 263 5.66 5.42 -3.96
C LEU A 263 7.10 5.04 -4.24
N LEU A 264 7.95 5.97 -4.67
CA LEU A 264 9.39 5.72 -4.79
C LEU A 264 10.09 5.86 -3.44
N SER A 265 9.42 6.44 -2.44
CA SER A 265 9.96 6.71 -1.12
C SER A 265 9.88 5.48 -0.19
N PHE A 266 10.60 4.42 -0.53
CA PHE A 266 10.77 3.23 0.31
C PHE A 266 12.23 2.80 0.34
N TYR A 267 12.57 1.92 1.29
CA TYR A 267 13.92 1.36 1.41
C TYR A 267 13.99 -0.15 1.16
N THR A 268 12.89 -0.88 1.34
CA THR A 268 12.74 -2.33 1.06
C THR A 268 11.33 -2.61 0.54
N LEU A 269 11.18 -3.54 -0.41
CA LEU A 269 9.90 -4.13 -0.79
C LEU A 269 9.68 -5.41 0.01
N SER A 270 8.48 -5.61 0.54
CA SER A 270 8.07 -6.86 1.17
C SER A 270 7.56 -7.87 0.14
N SER A 271 7.55 -9.16 0.49
CA SER A 271 7.07 -10.24 -0.40
C SER A 271 5.61 -10.09 -0.85
N SER A 272 4.79 -9.37 -0.10
CA SER A 272 3.43 -9.01 -0.49
C SER A 272 3.37 -7.88 -1.52
N GLU A 273 4.37 -6.98 -1.50
CA GLU A 273 4.48 -5.84 -2.41
C GLU A 273 5.17 -6.21 -3.73
N ASP A 274 5.87 -7.35 -3.79
CA ASP A 274 6.52 -7.88 -5.00
C ASP A 274 5.53 -8.30 -6.09
N GLN A 275 4.25 -8.51 -5.77
CA GLN A 275 3.21 -8.88 -6.73
C GLN A 275 2.52 -7.64 -7.33
N LEU A 276 3.30 -6.65 -7.78
CA LEU A 276 2.77 -5.46 -8.46
C LEU A 276 1.93 -5.89 -9.67
N PRO A 277 0.59 -5.72 -9.63
CA PRO A 277 -0.28 -6.24 -10.68
C PRO A 277 -0.08 -5.44 -11.97
N THR A 278 0.39 -6.12 -13.02
CA THR A 278 0.41 -5.58 -14.40
C THR A 278 -0.91 -5.84 -15.14
N LEU A 279 -1.97 -6.18 -14.41
CA LEU A 279 -3.25 -6.65 -14.95
C LEU A 279 -4.08 -5.56 -15.65
N SER A 280 -3.65 -4.29 -15.60
CA SER A 280 -4.29 -3.21 -16.34
C SER A 280 -3.89 -3.24 -17.82
N GLN A 281 -4.86 -3.00 -18.71
CA GLN A 281 -4.66 -3.01 -20.16
C GLN A 281 -3.83 -1.82 -20.66
N HIS A 282 -3.49 -0.87 -19.81
CA HIS A 282 -2.76 0.33 -20.20
C HIS A 282 -1.23 0.11 -20.20
N GLU A 283 -0.59 0.45 -21.32
CA GLU A 283 0.81 0.13 -21.60
C GLU A 283 1.81 0.81 -20.67
N ALA A 284 1.46 1.98 -20.10
CA ALA A 284 2.35 2.72 -19.21
C ALA A 284 2.51 2.07 -17.82
N PHE A 285 1.61 1.18 -17.40
CA PHE A 285 1.75 0.50 -16.10
C PHE A 285 3.04 -0.30 -16.03
N GLY A 286 3.38 -1.01 -17.11
CA GLY A 286 4.63 -1.76 -17.19
C GLY A 286 5.84 -0.86 -16.98
N GLU A 287 5.91 0.26 -17.69
CA GLU A 287 7.01 1.23 -17.55
C GLU A 287 7.12 1.78 -16.11
N LYS A 288 6.00 2.13 -15.47
CA LYS A 288 6.01 2.68 -14.11
C LYS A 288 6.37 1.65 -13.05
N VAL A 289 5.83 0.44 -13.15
CA VAL A 289 6.18 -0.69 -12.27
C VAL A 289 7.66 -1.06 -12.45
N ASP A 290 8.15 -1.10 -13.69
CA ASP A 290 9.57 -1.37 -13.96
C ASP A 290 10.47 -0.29 -13.37
N CYS A 291 10.09 1.00 -13.41
CA CYS A 291 10.83 2.06 -12.72
C CYS A 291 10.93 1.81 -11.21
N ILE A 292 9.82 1.44 -10.55
CA ILE A 292 9.80 1.13 -9.11
C ILE A 292 10.68 -0.08 -8.81
N LEU A 293 10.56 -1.17 -9.58
CA LEU A 293 11.36 -2.38 -9.39
C LEU A 293 12.84 -2.14 -9.69
N ASN A 294 13.18 -1.32 -10.69
CA ASN A 294 14.56 -0.94 -11.00
C ASN A 294 15.17 -0.12 -9.85
N TYR A 295 14.42 0.80 -9.27
CA TYR A 295 14.85 1.53 -8.07
C TYR A 295 15.02 0.59 -6.86
N ALA A 296 14.10 -0.35 -6.63
CA ALA A 296 14.27 -1.35 -5.59
C ALA A 296 15.54 -2.20 -5.78
N ARG A 297 15.86 -2.58 -7.03
CA ARG A 297 17.09 -3.31 -7.36
C ARG A 297 18.35 -2.47 -7.16
N SER A 298 18.30 -1.14 -7.37
CA SER A 298 19.45 -0.28 -7.10
C SER A 298 19.74 -0.13 -5.61
N LEU A 299 18.73 -0.31 -4.76
CA LEU A 299 18.87 -0.30 -3.30
C LEU A 299 19.29 -1.65 -2.71
N ALA A 300 19.02 -2.75 -3.40
CA ALA A 300 19.26 -4.11 -2.91
C ALA A 300 20.68 -4.37 -2.37
N PRO A 301 21.78 -3.83 -2.95
CA PRO A 301 23.12 -4.02 -2.40
C PRO A 301 23.31 -3.45 -1.00
N PHE A 302 22.50 -2.47 -0.59
CA PHE A 302 22.67 -1.72 0.65
C PHE A 302 21.79 -2.21 1.81
N GLN A 303 21.05 -3.30 1.63
CA GLN A 303 20.10 -3.81 2.63
C GLN A 303 20.73 -4.91 3.51
N GLU A 304 20.76 -4.72 4.83
CA GLU A 304 21.38 -5.67 5.77
C GLU A 304 20.55 -6.95 6.05
N GLU A 305 19.23 -6.92 5.88
CA GLU A 305 18.31 -7.93 6.45
C GLU A 305 17.92 -9.12 5.54
N LEU A 306 18.56 -9.31 4.38
CA LEU A 306 18.21 -10.43 3.49
C LEU A 306 19.00 -11.71 3.81
N SER A 307 18.71 -12.33 4.97
CA SER A 307 19.04 -13.75 5.21
C SER A 307 18.28 -14.70 4.27
N HIS A 308 17.31 -14.18 3.52
CA HIS A 308 16.77 -14.80 2.31
C HIS A 308 16.88 -13.77 1.19
N LYS A 309 17.74 -13.99 0.20
CA LYS A 309 17.72 -13.25 -1.07
C LYS A 309 16.37 -13.51 -1.75
N GLN A 310 15.33 -12.76 -1.40
CA GLN A 310 14.13 -12.70 -2.21
C GLN A 310 14.53 -12.06 -3.53
N GLU A 311 14.39 -12.81 -4.63
CA GLU A 311 14.61 -12.27 -5.96
C GLU A 311 13.50 -11.27 -6.25
N ILE A 312 13.84 -9.98 -6.28
CA ILE A 312 12.95 -8.94 -6.81
C ILE A 312 12.49 -9.42 -8.19
N PRO A 313 11.17 -9.50 -8.45
CA PRO A 313 10.63 -10.05 -9.69
C PRO A 313 11.32 -9.45 -10.90
N LYS A 314 11.71 -10.29 -11.87
CA LYS A 314 12.27 -9.80 -13.13
C LYS A 314 11.19 -9.01 -13.89
N PRO A 315 11.59 -8.02 -14.71
CA PRO A 315 10.66 -7.27 -15.56
C PRO A 315 9.80 -8.24 -16.37
N ASN A 316 8.52 -7.92 -16.53
CA ASN A 316 7.56 -8.81 -17.16
C ASN A 316 7.82 -8.91 -18.68
N ASN A 317 8.58 -9.92 -19.12
CA ASN A 317 8.91 -10.16 -20.53
C ASN A 317 7.73 -10.70 -21.38
N ARG A 318 6.48 -10.66 -20.87
CA ARG A 318 5.30 -11.18 -21.59
C ARG A 318 5.00 -10.42 -22.89
N SER A 319 5.51 -9.20 -23.05
CA SER A 319 5.28 -8.35 -24.21
C SER A 319 6.59 -7.85 -24.83
N VAL A 320 6.62 -7.77 -26.15
CA VAL A 320 7.78 -7.25 -26.89
C VAL A 320 7.78 -5.72 -26.76
N ALA A 321 8.86 -5.13 -26.22
CA ALA A 321 8.98 -3.68 -25.98
C ALA A 321 8.62 -2.82 -27.21
N ARG A 322 9.01 -3.28 -28.41
CA ARG A 322 8.65 -2.61 -29.67
C ARG A 322 7.13 -2.58 -29.94
N LEU A 323 6.39 -3.62 -29.55
CA LEU A 323 4.94 -3.66 -29.69
C LEU A 323 4.26 -2.74 -28.67
N ILE A 324 4.78 -2.67 -27.44
CA ILE A 324 4.32 -1.74 -26.41
C ILE A 324 4.48 -0.29 -26.91
N SER A 325 5.68 0.08 -27.39
CA SER A 325 5.94 1.42 -27.92
C SER A 325 5.00 1.78 -29.07
N LYS A 326 4.75 0.85 -30.00
CA LYS A 326 3.76 1.05 -31.08
C LYS A 326 2.34 1.20 -30.57
N ALA A 327 1.96 0.43 -29.57
CA ALA A 327 0.64 0.50 -28.97
C ALA A 327 0.44 1.84 -28.23
N MET A 328 1.46 2.35 -27.53
CA MET A 328 1.46 3.69 -26.93
C MET A 328 1.24 4.80 -27.97
N ILE A 329 1.99 4.80 -29.07
CA ILE A 329 1.84 5.81 -30.14
C ILE A 329 0.43 5.75 -30.73
N ARG A 330 -0.06 4.54 -31.05
CA ARG A 330 -1.40 4.34 -31.62
C ARG A 330 -2.51 4.79 -30.66
N ASN A 331 -2.35 4.50 -29.37
CA ASN A 331 -3.37 4.79 -28.36
C ASN A 331 -3.28 6.24 -27.83
N ALA A 332 -2.19 6.96 -28.08
CA ALA A 332 -2.02 8.37 -27.70
C ALA A 332 -3.15 9.28 -28.20
N VAL A 333 -3.73 8.96 -29.36
CA VAL A 333 -4.86 9.70 -29.96
C VAL A 333 -6.12 9.65 -29.08
N ASN A 334 -6.27 8.62 -28.24
CA ASN A 334 -7.44 8.43 -27.37
C ASN A 334 -7.12 8.76 -25.90
N ARG A 335 -6.05 9.52 -25.64
CA ARG A 335 -5.59 9.85 -24.28
C ARG A 335 -5.66 11.34 -24.00
N VAL A 336 -5.62 11.66 -22.72
CA VAL A 336 -5.50 13.01 -22.19
C VAL A 336 -4.05 13.32 -21.80
N ASP A 337 -3.74 14.61 -21.72
CA ASP A 337 -2.45 15.11 -21.22
C ASP A 337 -2.19 14.62 -19.79
N GLY A 338 -0.94 14.27 -19.49
CA GLY A 338 -0.47 13.60 -18.27
C GLY A 338 -0.51 12.07 -18.32
N PHE A 339 -1.31 11.48 -19.25
CA PHE A 339 -1.63 10.05 -19.23
C PHE A 339 -1.27 9.33 -20.54
N GLY A 340 -0.36 9.88 -21.33
CA GLY A 340 0.24 9.22 -22.49
C GLY A 340 -0.18 9.79 -23.85
N ALA A 341 -0.96 10.88 -23.88
CA ALA A 341 -1.24 11.62 -25.11
C ALA A 341 0.03 12.24 -25.74
N GLU A 342 1.01 12.57 -24.90
CA GLU A 342 2.32 13.15 -25.25
C GLU A 342 3.18 12.20 -26.07
N ARG A 343 2.81 10.92 -26.15
CA ARG A 343 3.48 9.92 -27.00
C ARG A 343 3.02 9.98 -28.47
N PHE A 344 2.08 10.86 -28.81
CA PHE A 344 1.62 11.04 -30.18
C PHE A 344 2.77 11.45 -31.10
N THR A 345 2.97 10.70 -32.18
CA THR A 345 3.96 11.03 -33.21
C THR A 345 3.58 10.41 -34.54
N THR A 346 3.83 11.14 -35.62
CA THR A 346 3.58 10.74 -37.00
C THR A 346 4.87 10.31 -37.71
N GLY A 347 6.04 10.50 -37.05
CA GLY A 347 7.34 10.20 -37.62
C GLY A 347 7.59 8.71 -37.89
N GLN A 348 6.76 7.82 -37.33
CA GLN A 348 6.81 6.38 -37.57
C GLN A 348 5.73 5.88 -38.54
N ASP A 349 4.86 6.76 -39.02
CA ASP A 349 3.80 6.38 -39.94
C ASP A 349 4.36 5.98 -41.30
N LYS A 350 3.78 4.95 -41.89
CA LYS A 350 4.09 4.49 -43.24
C LYS A 350 2.82 4.49 -44.05
N GLU A 351 2.91 4.90 -45.31
CA GLU A 351 1.79 4.82 -46.23
C GLU A 351 1.32 3.36 -46.33
N TYR A 352 0.09 3.10 -45.88
CA TYR A 352 -0.49 1.77 -45.93
C TYR A 352 -0.98 1.50 -47.35
N GLN A 353 -0.26 0.66 -48.10
CA GLN A 353 -0.79 0.12 -49.35
C GLN A 353 -1.93 -0.84 -49.02
N ALA A 354 -3.15 -0.36 -49.26
CA ALA A 354 -4.39 -1.08 -49.02
C ALA A 354 -4.38 -2.42 -49.78
N ARG A 355 -4.54 -3.54 -49.07
CA ARG A 355 -4.59 -4.89 -49.68
C ARG A 355 -5.80 -5.07 -50.60
N ASP A 356 -6.80 -4.23 -50.42
CA ASP A 356 -8.08 -4.12 -51.12
C ASP A 356 -8.02 -3.30 -52.41
N GLY A 357 -6.98 -2.48 -52.60
CA GLY A 357 -6.79 -1.67 -53.81
C GLY A 357 -6.56 -2.49 -55.10
N SER A 358 -6.32 -3.80 -54.97
CA SER A 358 -6.18 -4.75 -56.09
C SER A 358 -7.12 -5.96 -56.00
N CYS A 359 -8.21 -5.86 -55.23
CA CYS A 359 -9.15 -6.97 -55.07
C CYS A 359 -10.14 -7.04 -56.24
N ASP A 360 -9.97 -8.10 -57.05
CA ASP A 360 -10.90 -8.58 -58.07
C ASP A 360 -12.36 -8.55 -57.55
N ALA A 361 -13.29 -8.12 -58.41
CA ALA A 361 -14.69 -7.86 -58.05
C ALA A 361 -15.37 -9.11 -57.45
N SER A 362 -14.98 -10.29 -57.93
CA SER A 362 -15.46 -11.61 -57.48
C SER A 362 -15.23 -11.85 -55.97
N ARG A 363 -14.09 -11.39 -55.44
CA ARG A 363 -13.68 -11.64 -54.06
C ARG A 363 -14.37 -10.68 -53.09
N ARG A 364 -14.68 -9.45 -53.53
CA ARG A 364 -15.48 -8.48 -52.76
C ARG A 364 -16.93 -8.97 -52.57
N GLU A 365 -17.52 -9.52 -53.63
CA GLU A 365 -18.88 -10.07 -53.58
C GLU A 365 -19.00 -11.29 -52.64
N ALA A 366 -18.00 -12.17 -52.66
CA ALA A 366 -17.94 -13.32 -51.75
C ALA A 366 -17.90 -12.90 -50.26
N VAL A 367 -17.11 -11.88 -49.92
CA VAL A 367 -16.99 -11.38 -48.54
C VAL A 367 -18.32 -10.78 -48.04
N TYR A 368 -19.02 -10.02 -48.89
CA TYR A 368 -20.33 -9.46 -48.56
C TYR A 368 -21.38 -10.55 -48.31
N ASN A 369 -21.45 -11.55 -49.20
CA ASN A 369 -22.42 -12.64 -49.08
C ASN A 369 -22.19 -13.48 -47.81
N ILE A 370 -20.93 -13.71 -47.43
CA ILE A 370 -20.59 -14.41 -46.18
C ILE A 370 -21.02 -13.59 -44.95
N ALA A 371 -20.74 -12.28 -44.92
CA ALA A 371 -21.15 -11.43 -43.80
C ALA A 371 -22.68 -11.36 -43.65
N LYS A 372 -23.41 -11.31 -44.77
CA LYS A 372 -24.87 -11.32 -44.79
C LYS A 372 -25.46 -12.65 -44.30
N LEU A 373 -24.83 -13.78 -44.65
CA LEU A 373 -25.22 -15.11 -44.17
C LEU A 373 -25.02 -15.24 -42.65
N VAL A 374 -23.90 -14.73 -42.11
CA VAL A 374 -23.64 -14.76 -40.66
C VAL A 374 -24.63 -13.88 -39.90
N TYR A 375 -25.01 -12.73 -40.45
CA TYR A 375 -25.98 -11.83 -39.82
C TYR A 375 -27.41 -12.40 -39.81
N SER A 376 -27.75 -13.31 -40.74
CA SER A 376 -29.10 -13.86 -40.92
C SER A 376 -29.30 -15.29 -40.41
N TRP A 377 -28.32 -15.85 -39.68
CA TRP A 377 -28.38 -17.23 -39.20
C TRP A 377 -29.41 -17.41 -38.07
N PRO A 378 -30.37 -18.37 -38.16
CA PRO A 378 -31.36 -18.63 -37.12
C PRO A 378 -30.75 -19.14 -35.80
N ARG A 379 -31.30 -18.68 -34.65
CA ARG A 379 -30.75 -18.89 -33.29
C ARG A 379 -31.37 -20.05 -32.49
N CYS A 380 -32.18 -20.93 -33.09
CA CYS A 380 -32.77 -22.08 -32.39
C CYS A 380 -32.71 -23.36 -33.24
N LEU A 381 -32.33 -24.50 -32.64
CA LEU A 381 -32.30 -25.84 -33.28
C LEU A 381 -33.38 -26.75 -32.69
N ASN A 382 -34.14 -27.45 -33.55
CA ASN A 382 -35.07 -28.53 -33.19
C ASN A 382 -34.40 -29.91 -33.39
N VAL A 383 -34.66 -30.84 -32.47
CA VAL A 383 -34.04 -32.18 -32.43
C VAL A 383 -34.84 -33.20 -33.26
N CYS A 384 -34.15 -34.02 -34.07
CA CYS A 384 -34.73 -35.12 -34.86
C CYS A 384 -34.80 -36.43 -34.03
N LYS A 385 -35.91 -37.18 -34.16
CA LYS A 385 -36.31 -38.25 -33.21
C LYS A 385 -36.04 -39.70 -33.64
N ASP A 386 -35.49 -39.98 -34.82
CA ASP A 386 -35.31 -41.37 -35.25
C ASP A 386 -34.04 -41.61 -36.07
N LEU A 387 -32.93 -41.73 -35.35
CA LEU A 387 -31.60 -42.04 -35.88
C LEU A 387 -31.38 -43.56 -36.01
N GLN A 388 -32.19 -44.37 -35.33
CA GLN A 388 -32.03 -45.82 -35.23
C GLN A 388 -32.39 -46.50 -36.57
N GLY A 389 -33.48 -46.07 -37.21
CA GLY A 389 -33.96 -46.66 -38.46
C GLY A 389 -33.03 -46.52 -39.66
N ILE A 390 -32.05 -45.61 -39.60
CA ILE A 390 -31.08 -45.41 -40.69
C ILE A 390 -29.88 -46.35 -40.53
N ILE A 391 -29.49 -46.65 -39.29
CA ILE A 391 -28.34 -47.51 -38.98
C ILE A 391 -28.62 -48.97 -39.34
N ASP A 392 -29.87 -49.43 -39.21
CA ASP A 392 -30.27 -50.81 -39.51
C ASP A 392 -30.32 -51.12 -41.02
N SER A 393 -30.07 -50.14 -41.91
CA SER A 393 -30.31 -50.26 -43.35
C SER A 393 -29.09 -50.59 -44.23
N LEU A 394 -27.91 -50.85 -43.67
CA LEU A 394 -26.71 -51.13 -44.47
C LEU A 394 -26.04 -52.49 -44.16
N PRO A 395 -25.90 -53.39 -45.16
CA PRO A 395 -25.47 -54.77 -44.96
C PRO A 395 -23.94 -54.98 -44.93
N SER A 396 -23.60 -56.23 -44.63
CA SER A 396 -22.38 -56.76 -44.01
C SER A 396 -21.23 -57.16 -44.96
N ALA A 397 -20.02 -57.00 -44.39
CA ALA A 397 -18.74 -57.65 -44.69
C ALA A 397 -17.93 -57.22 -45.93
N ILE A 398 -16.71 -56.71 -45.69
CA ILE A 398 -15.56 -56.87 -46.60
C ILE A 398 -14.32 -57.22 -45.75
N SER A 399 -13.67 -58.33 -46.09
CA SER A 399 -12.47 -58.89 -45.44
C SER A 399 -11.18 -58.43 -46.13
N GLY A 400 -10.05 -58.41 -45.41
CA GLY A 400 -8.70 -58.20 -45.94
C GLY A 400 -7.79 -59.43 -45.82
N PRO A 401 -6.69 -59.51 -46.60
CA PRO A 401 -6.09 -60.76 -47.05
C PRO A 401 -5.03 -61.33 -46.09
N SER A 402 -4.99 -62.67 -45.99
CA SER A 402 -3.81 -63.55 -45.79
C SER A 402 -2.60 -62.97 -45.02
N THR A 403 -2.09 -63.55 -43.93
CA THR A 403 -1.95 -64.98 -43.61
C THR A 403 -1.30 -65.13 -42.23
N ASN A 404 -1.86 -66.02 -41.41
CA ASN A 404 -1.23 -67.03 -40.52
C ASN A 404 0.24 -66.87 -40.05
N LEU A 405 0.46 -67.11 -38.75
CA LEU A 405 1.28 -68.21 -38.15
C LEU A 405 1.68 -67.78 -36.71
N THR A 406 1.10 -68.39 -35.66
CA THR A 406 1.64 -69.53 -34.89
C THR A 406 3.11 -69.41 -34.45
N SER A 407 3.35 -69.17 -33.17
CA SER A 407 4.17 -70.07 -32.32
C SER A 407 4.08 -69.67 -30.85
N VAL A 408 3.85 -70.69 -30.02
CA VAL A 408 3.57 -70.65 -28.58
C VAL A 408 4.89 -70.74 -27.81
N ILE A 409 5.05 -69.97 -26.73
CA ILE A 409 5.98 -70.33 -25.64
C ILE A 409 5.13 -70.68 -24.41
N GLY A 410 5.27 -71.92 -23.97
CA GLY A 410 4.45 -72.56 -22.93
C GLY A 410 4.88 -72.24 -21.50
N TYR A 411 3.93 -72.45 -20.58
CA TYR A 411 4.02 -72.21 -19.15
C TYR A 411 4.77 -73.34 -18.45
N ASP A 412 5.90 -73.05 -17.79
CA ASP A 412 6.55 -73.97 -16.84
C ASP A 412 6.76 -73.29 -15.47
N SER A 413 7.18 -74.07 -14.48
CA SER A 413 7.32 -73.62 -13.08
C SER A 413 8.35 -72.51 -12.85
N LYS A 414 9.08 -72.07 -13.88
CA LYS A 414 10.00 -70.91 -13.79
C LYS A 414 9.26 -69.56 -13.79
N TRP A 415 7.97 -69.53 -14.15
CA TRP A 415 7.11 -68.34 -14.07
C TRP A 415 6.83 -67.85 -12.65
N LEU A 416 7.12 -68.66 -11.62
CA LEU A 416 6.85 -68.31 -10.23
C LEU A 416 7.99 -67.54 -9.54
N ASN A 417 9.12 -67.31 -10.22
CA ASN A 417 10.19 -66.46 -9.70
C ASN A 417 9.99 -64.99 -10.12
N SER A 418 10.61 -64.05 -9.39
CA SER A 418 10.52 -62.61 -9.72
C SER A 418 10.96 -62.34 -11.16
N PRO A 419 10.19 -61.57 -11.96
CA PRO A 419 10.52 -61.23 -13.34
C PRO A 419 11.93 -60.64 -13.52
N GLU A 420 12.43 -59.93 -12.52
CA GLU A 420 13.75 -59.29 -12.51
C GLU A 420 14.92 -60.30 -12.42
N GLU A 421 14.69 -61.50 -11.89
CA GLU A 421 15.75 -62.52 -11.73
C GLU A 421 15.96 -63.36 -13.00
N PHE A 422 14.96 -63.47 -13.90
CA PHE A 422 15.06 -64.33 -15.09
C PHE A 422 14.88 -63.63 -16.44
N LEU A 423 14.25 -62.45 -16.50
CA LEU A 423 14.05 -61.72 -17.77
C LEU A 423 15.32 -61.05 -18.32
N PRO A 424 16.23 -60.46 -17.52
CA PRO A 424 17.42 -59.80 -18.07
C PRO A 424 18.37 -60.76 -18.79
N ASN A 425 18.45 -62.01 -18.33
CA ASN A 425 19.32 -63.03 -18.90
C ASN A 425 18.74 -63.73 -20.14
N ASN A 426 17.46 -63.50 -20.48
CA ASN A 426 16.80 -64.23 -21.58
C ASN A 426 16.31 -63.36 -22.74
N TRP A 427 16.19 -62.03 -22.61
CA TRP A 427 15.63 -61.23 -23.71
C TRP A 427 16.61 -60.33 -24.48
N LEU A 428 17.69 -59.80 -23.91
CA LEU A 428 18.74 -59.07 -24.65
C LEU A 428 20.09 -59.10 -23.92
N VAL A 429 20.78 -60.25 -24.01
CA VAL A 429 22.11 -60.47 -23.41
C VAL A 429 23.15 -59.53 -24.05
N LYS A 430 24.08 -59.02 -23.25
CA LYS A 430 25.28 -58.29 -23.69
C LYS A 430 26.06 -59.18 -24.67
N GLY A 431 26.35 -58.69 -25.87
CA GLY A 431 27.17 -59.45 -26.84
C GLY A 431 28.55 -59.75 -26.23
N GLN A 432 29.17 -60.89 -26.53
CA GLN A 432 30.45 -61.31 -25.92
C GLN A 432 31.61 -60.31 -26.11
N SER A 433 31.48 -59.37 -27.06
CA SER A 433 32.46 -58.34 -27.39
C SER A 433 31.92 -56.91 -27.25
N GLU A 434 30.77 -56.72 -26.62
CA GLU A 434 30.13 -55.41 -26.40
C GLU A 434 30.52 -54.86 -25.02
N THR A 435 30.89 -53.58 -24.92
CA THR A 435 31.07 -52.93 -23.61
C THR A 435 29.72 -52.61 -22.97
N GLU A 436 29.69 -52.34 -21.67
CA GLU A 436 28.43 -52.08 -20.95
C GLU A 436 27.76 -50.79 -21.43
N LEU A 437 28.56 -49.76 -21.71
CA LEU A 437 28.11 -48.52 -22.33
C LEU A 437 27.53 -48.72 -23.74
N GLU A 438 28.11 -49.61 -24.55
CA GLU A 438 27.59 -49.91 -25.90
C GLU A 438 26.27 -50.71 -25.83
N ALA A 439 26.16 -51.63 -24.86
CA ALA A 439 24.93 -52.38 -24.64
C ALA A 439 23.79 -51.47 -24.12
N GLU A 440 24.10 -50.50 -23.26
CA GLU A 440 23.16 -49.48 -22.80
C GLU A 440 22.75 -48.54 -23.94
N ALA A 441 23.71 -48.03 -24.72
CA ALA A 441 23.43 -47.17 -25.87
C ALA A 441 22.56 -47.89 -26.92
N ARG A 442 22.78 -49.19 -27.17
CA ARG A 442 21.94 -49.97 -28.07
C ARG A 442 20.54 -50.18 -27.51
N ARG A 443 20.39 -50.46 -26.21
CA ARG A 443 19.07 -50.62 -25.57
C ARG A 443 18.28 -49.31 -25.60
N GLU A 444 18.96 -48.19 -25.35
CA GLU A 444 18.38 -46.86 -25.43
C GLU A 444 17.96 -46.53 -26.87
N GLN A 445 18.79 -46.85 -27.86
CA GLN A 445 18.43 -46.65 -29.27
C GLN A 445 17.23 -47.50 -29.69
N VAL A 446 17.16 -48.77 -29.28
CA VAL A 446 16.01 -49.64 -29.56
C VAL A 446 14.74 -49.12 -28.89
N TYR A 447 14.84 -48.54 -27.68
CA TYR A 447 13.72 -47.88 -27.01
C TYR A 447 13.24 -46.65 -27.79
N ILE A 448 14.15 -45.80 -28.26
CA ILE A 448 13.83 -44.62 -29.07
C ILE A 448 13.13 -45.03 -30.37
N ASP A 449 13.68 -46.02 -31.09
CA ASP A 449 13.13 -46.48 -32.36
C ASP A 449 11.73 -47.10 -32.21
N CYS A 450 11.48 -47.79 -31.10
CA CYS A 450 10.16 -48.35 -30.77
C CYS A 450 9.16 -47.26 -30.39
N LYS A 451 9.60 -46.23 -29.65
CA LYS A 451 8.78 -45.07 -29.30
C LYS A 451 8.38 -44.27 -30.54
N GLU A 452 9.29 -44.01 -31.47
CA GLU A 452 8.97 -43.29 -32.71
C GLU A 452 7.95 -44.05 -33.56
N ARG A 453 8.11 -45.37 -33.71
CA ARG A 453 7.13 -46.22 -34.39
C ARG A 453 5.77 -46.23 -33.71
N ALA A 454 5.74 -46.21 -32.38
CA ALA A 454 4.49 -46.08 -31.62
C ALA A 454 3.81 -44.72 -31.89
N VAL A 455 4.56 -43.62 -32.00
CA VAL A 455 4.01 -42.29 -32.30
C VAL A 455 3.39 -42.27 -33.69
N GLU A 456 4.11 -42.76 -34.70
CA GLU A 456 3.59 -42.80 -36.07
C GLU A 456 2.31 -43.64 -36.16
N THR A 457 2.25 -44.75 -35.43
CA THR A 457 1.10 -45.65 -35.41
C THR A 457 -0.09 -45.00 -34.71
N ALA A 458 0.12 -44.33 -33.58
CA ALA A 458 -0.90 -43.58 -32.87
C ALA A 458 -1.47 -42.41 -33.71
N VAL A 459 -0.60 -41.66 -34.40
CA VAL A 459 -1.04 -40.57 -35.29
C VAL A 459 -1.84 -41.10 -36.47
N LYS A 460 -1.39 -42.18 -37.13
CA LYS A 460 -2.16 -42.83 -38.20
C LYS A 460 -3.54 -43.30 -37.68
N SER A 461 -3.59 -43.86 -36.48
CA SER A 461 -4.83 -44.28 -35.82
C SER A 461 -5.80 -43.11 -35.57
N LEU A 462 -5.30 -41.92 -35.26
CA LEU A 462 -6.15 -40.72 -35.07
C LEU A 462 -6.59 -40.12 -36.41
N VAL A 463 -5.69 -40.03 -37.39
CA VAL A 463 -5.99 -39.43 -38.71
C VAL A 463 -7.03 -40.24 -39.48
N ILE A 464 -7.01 -41.57 -39.40
CA ILE A 464 -8.00 -42.43 -40.06
C ILE A 464 -9.42 -42.19 -39.55
N GLN A 465 -9.58 -41.72 -38.31
CA GLN A 465 -10.89 -41.40 -37.74
C GLN A 465 -11.50 -40.12 -38.32
N TRP A 466 -10.72 -39.30 -39.05
CA TRP A 466 -11.24 -38.12 -39.73
C TRP A 466 -12.12 -38.52 -40.92
N PRO A 467 -13.36 -37.99 -41.05
CA PRO A 467 -13.97 -36.91 -40.30
C PRO A 467 -14.96 -37.38 -39.25
N THR A 468 -14.65 -37.15 -37.98
CA THR A 468 -15.49 -37.49 -36.81
C THR A 468 -15.53 -36.33 -35.81
N ASP A 469 -16.64 -36.21 -35.06
CA ASP A 469 -16.76 -35.31 -33.90
C ASP A 469 -16.27 -35.96 -32.61
N THR A 470 -16.09 -37.28 -32.57
CA THR A 470 -15.61 -38.02 -31.40
C THR A 470 -14.49 -38.97 -31.81
N LEU A 471 -13.34 -38.85 -31.15
CA LEU A 471 -12.15 -39.66 -31.30
C LEU A 471 -12.13 -40.75 -30.23
N PHE A 472 -11.66 -41.93 -30.60
CA PHE A 472 -11.40 -43.03 -29.70
C PHE A 472 -9.89 -43.24 -29.57
N ALA A 473 -9.44 -43.43 -28.33
CA ALA A 473 -8.05 -43.73 -28.04
C ALA A 473 -7.65 -45.06 -28.69
N SER A 474 -6.46 -45.10 -29.30
CA SER A 474 -5.95 -46.34 -29.93
C SER A 474 -5.82 -47.43 -28.87
N THR A 475 -6.34 -48.63 -29.11
CA THR A 475 -6.22 -49.78 -28.19
C THR A 475 -4.95 -50.61 -28.41
N ASP A 476 -4.04 -50.16 -29.29
CA ASP A 476 -2.80 -50.85 -29.61
C ASP A 476 -1.82 -50.78 -28.43
N THR A 477 -1.70 -51.87 -27.68
CA THR A 477 -0.88 -52.00 -26.46
C THR A 477 0.58 -51.59 -26.63
N ASN A 478 1.14 -51.64 -27.85
CA ASN A 478 2.47 -51.12 -28.14
C ASN A 478 2.53 -49.59 -28.02
N CYS A 479 1.46 -48.87 -28.35
CA CYS A 479 1.40 -47.41 -28.21
C CYS A 479 1.32 -46.98 -26.73
N TRP A 480 0.52 -47.68 -25.91
CA TRP A 480 0.37 -47.40 -24.46
C TRP A 480 1.67 -47.59 -23.69
N SER A 481 2.56 -48.45 -24.19
CA SER A 481 3.83 -48.78 -23.55
C SER A 481 4.87 -47.65 -23.66
N TYR A 482 4.73 -46.76 -24.65
CA TYR A 482 5.69 -45.68 -24.92
C TYR A 482 5.08 -44.27 -24.89
N ILE A 483 3.75 -44.14 -24.93
CA ILE A 483 3.02 -42.87 -25.06
C ILE A 483 1.75 -42.93 -24.22
N ASP A 484 1.40 -41.82 -23.56
CA ASP A 484 0.08 -41.62 -22.96
C ASP A 484 -0.95 -41.33 -24.05
N VAL A 485 -1.53 -42.39 -24.60
CA VAL A 485 -2.48 -42.34 -25.72
C VAL A 485 -3.77 -41.62 -25.33
N GLN A 486 -4.17 -41.67 -24.05
CA GLN A 486 -5.41 -41.06 -23.59
C GLN A 486 -5.32 -39.54 -23.65
N ASN A 487 -4.26 -38.96 -23.07
CA ASN A 487 -4.04 -37.51 -23.09
C ASN A 487 -3.83 -36.96 -24.52
N ALA A 488 -3.11 -37.71 -25.37
CA ALA A 488 -2.94 -37.36 -26.78
C ALA A 488 -4.28 -37.34 -27.54
N THR A 489 -5.17 -38.28 -27.24
CA THR A 489 -6.50 -38.38 -27.85
C THR A 489 -7.42 -37.25 -27.39
N ASP A 490 -7.42 -36.93 -26.10
CA ASP A 490 -8.22 -35.83 -25.52
C ASP A 490 -7.79 -34.46 -26.11
N THR A 491 -6.50 -34.29 -26.36
CA THR A 491 -5.97 -33.08 -27.01
C THR A 491 -6.39 -32.99 -28.48
N ALA A 492 -6.33 -34.12 -29.20
CA ALA A 492 -6.75 -34.17 -30.61
C ALA A 492 -8.27 -34.01 -30.79
N GLN A 493 -9.07 -34.48 -29.82
CA GLN A 493 -10.54 -34.43 -29.78
C GLN A 493 -11.06 -33.01 -30.01
N LEU A 494 -10.46 -32.01 -29.35
CA LEU A 494 -10.87 -30.60 -29.48
C LEU A 494 -10.70 -30.10 -30.92
N SER A 495 -9.61 -30.50 -31.59
CA SER A 495 -9.34 -30.09 -32.97
C SER A 495 -10.25 -30.80 -33.97
N PHE A 496 -10.47 -32.11 -33.79
CA PHE A 496 -11.36 -32.90 -34.65
C PHE A 496 -12.81 -32.44 -34.56
N THR A 497 -13.31 -32.13 -33.36
CA THR A 497 -14.64 -31.54 -33.16
C THR A 497 -14.81 -30.23 -33.93
N ALA A 498 -13.83 -29.33 -33.85
CA ALA A 498 -13.87 -28.07 -34.59
C ALA A 498 -13.84 -28.29 -36.11
N TRP A 499 -12.96 -29.17 -36.60
CA TRP A 499 -12.88 -29.48 -38.01
C TRP A 499 -14.17 -30.13 -38.52
N PHE A 500 -14.76 -31.06 -37.76
CA PHE A 500 -15.98 -31.77 -38.14
C PHE A 500 -17.16 -30.81 -38.27
N ARG A 501 -17.33 -29.91 -37.28
CA ARG A 501 -18.33 -28.83 -37.34
C ARG A 501 -18.13 -27.93 -38.57
N ASN A 502 -16.89 -27.61 -38.92
CA ASN A 502 -16.60 -26.84 -40.14
C ASN A 502 -16.95 -27.60 -41.43
N LYS A 503 -16.75 -28.93 -41.46
CA LYS A 503 -17.15 -29.77 -42.60
C LYS A 503 -18.67 -29.83 -42.75
N GLU A 504 -19.40 -30.01 -41.65
CA GLU A 504 -20.87 -30.01 -41.65
C GLU A 504 -21.43 -28.63 -42.03
N PHE A 505 -20.82 -27.56 -41.54
CA PHE A 505 -21.17 -26.21 -41.96
C PHE A 505 -20.93 -25.99 -43.47
N LYS A 506 -19.82 -26.49 -44.01
CA LYS A 506 -19.55 -26.45 -45.47
C LYS A 506 -20.62 -27.19 -46.26
N LYS A 507 -21.05 -28.37 -45.81
CA LYS A 507 -22.16 -29.11 -46.44
C LYS A 507 -23.47 -28.33 -46.38
N HIS A 508 -23.77 -27.70 -45.24
CA HIS A 508 -24.97 -26.88 -45.07
C HIS A 508 -24.98 -25.69 -46.03
N ILE A 509 -23.85 -24.99 -46.20
CA ILE A 509 -23.72 -23.92 -47.19
C ILE A 509 -23.95 -24.46 -48.62
N MET A 510 -23.39 -25.62 -48.96
CA MET A 510 -23.59 -26.22 -50.29
C MET A 510 -25.05 -26.60 -50.55
N LEU A 511 -25.78 -27.06 -49.51
CA LEU A 511 -27.23 -27.31 -49.59
C LEU A 511 -28.03 -26.01 -49.76
N ILE A 512 -27.71 -24.96 -49.02
CA ILE A 512 -28.33 -23.64 -49.19
C ILE A 512 -28.06 -23.10 -50.60
N GLN A 513 -26.84 -23.24 -51.11
CA GLN A 513 -26.49 -22.81 -52.46
C GLN A 513 -27.25 -23.61 -53.54
N ALA A 514 -27.44 -24.92 -53.35
CA ALA A 514 -28.24 -25.74 -54.24
C ALA A 514 -29.72 -25.32 -54.23
N VAL A 515 -30.25 -24.90 -53.08
CA VAL A 515 -31.62 -24.35 -52.96
C VAL A 515 -31.71 -22.97 -53.62
N LEU A 516 -30.75 -22.07 -53.38
CA LEU A 516 -30.69 -20.74 -54.01
C LEU A 516 -30.59 -20.83 -55.54
N ASN A 517 -29.84 -21.80 -56.06
CA ASN A 517 -29.70 -22.03 -57.50
C ASN A 517 -31.00 -22.56 -58.16
N ASN A 518 -31.95 -23.08 -57.38
CA ASN A 518 -33.25 -23.57 -57.86
C ASN A 518 -34.39 -22.54 -57.69
N ILE A 519 -34.10 -21.34 -57.17
CA ILE A 519 -35.07 -20.24 -57.09
C ILE A 519 -34.90 -19.39 -58.35
N SER A 520 -35.92 -19.38 -59.22
CA SER A 520 -35.94 -18.51 -60.41
C SER A 520 -35.82 -17.04 -59.98
N PRO A 521 -34.93 -16.25 -60.59
CA PRO A 521 -34.74 -14.86 -60.21
C PRO A 521 -36.01 -14.06 -60.48
N ILE A 522 -36.55 -13.42 -59.43
CA ILE A 522 -37.55 -12.38 -59.57
C ILE A 522 -36.80 -11.16 -60.11
N ASP A 523 -37.13 -10.72 -61.33
CA ASP A 523 -36.66 -9.46 -61.91
C ASP A 523 -37.16 -8.29 -61.05
N CYS A 524 -36.39 -7.92 -60.03
CA CYS A 524 -36.48 -6.61 -59.41
C CYS A 524 -35.51 -5.67 -60.13
N THR A 525 -36.03 -4.99 -61.15
CA THR A 525 -35.43 -3.77 -61.69
C THR A 525 -35.43 -2.69 -60.60
N ALA A 526 -34.38 -2.65 -59.78
CA ALA A 526 -34.05 -1.49 -58.97
C ALA A 526 -32.64 -1.06 -59.36
N ALA A 527 -32.57 -0.21 -60.39
CA ALA A 527 -31.35 0.49 -60.76
C ALA A 527 -30.85 1.32 -59.57
N HIS A 528 -29.81 0.84 -58.88
CA HIS A 528 -28.93 1.69 -58.11
C HIS A 528 -27.56 1.61 -58.76
N LYS A 529 -27.18 2.71 -59.41
CA LYS A 529 -25.80 2.95 -59.85
C LYS A 529 -24.92 2.85 -58.62
N TRP A 530 -24.05 1.84 -58.58
CA TRP A 530 -22.98 1.81 -57.60
C TRP A 530 -21.98 2.89 -57.97
N ILE A 531 -21.80 3.84 -57.06
CA ILE A 531 -20.71 4.80 -57.11
C ILE A 531 -19.45 3.97 -56.89
N ASP A 532 -18.57 3.95 -57.89
CA ASP A 532 -17.19 3.50 -57.71
C ASP A 532 -16.67 4.13 -56.43
N TYR A 533 -16.21 3.31 -55.48
CA TYR A 533 -15.37 3.78 -54.39
C TYR A 533 -14.08 4.30 -55.02
N MET A 534 -14.14 5.53 -55.53
CA MET A 534 -12.97 6.36 -55.80
C MET A 534 -12.12 6.27 -54.55
N ASN A 535 -10.87 5.85 -54.72
CA ASN A 535 -9.84 5.94 -53.69
C ASN A 535 -10.05 7.27 -52.97
N SER A 536 -10.40 7.22 -51.69
CA SER A 536 -10.42 8.40 -50.86
C SER A 536 -9.00 8.96 -50.93
N THR A 537 -8.81 10.03 -51.71
CA THR A 537 -7.64 10.89 -51.61
C THR A 537 -7.74 11.72 -50.32
N SER A 538 -8.23 11.14 -49.22
CA SER A 538 -8.03 11.70 -47.89
C SER A 538 -6.54 11.60 -47.63
N LYS A 539 -5.83 12.72 -47.85
CA LYS A 539 -4.51 12.90 -47.25
C LYS A 539 -4.74 12.71 -45.75
N TYR A 540 -4.26 11.58 -45.22
CA TYR A 540 -4.23 11.34 -43.78
C TYR A 540 -3.35 12.44 -43.19
N ASN A 541 -3.99 13.47 -42.63
CA ASN A 541 -3.35 14.56 -41.93
C ASN A 541 -3.64 14.34 -40.43
N PRO A 542 -2.83 13.52 -39.73
CA PRO A 542 -3.00 13.28 -38.31
C PRO A 542 -2.76 14.59 -37.54
N VAL A 543 -3.84 15.16 -37.00
CA VAL A 543 -3.80 16.29 -36.06
C VAL A 543 -3.76 15.71 -34.64
N PRO A 544 -2.97 16.29 -33.71
CA PRO A 544 -3.05 15.91 -32.31
C PRO A 544 -4.49 16.07 -31.81
N THR A 545 -5.04 15.01 -31.23
CA THR A 545 -6.41 14.97 -30.69
C THR A 545 -6.47 15.33 -29.22
N TYR A 546 -5.42 15.96 -28.67
CA TYR A 546 -5.39 16.41 -27.28
C TYR A 546 -4.80 17.82 -27.20
N ILE A 547 -5.13 18.53 -26.11
CA ILE A 547 -4.54 19.83 -25.75
C ILE A 547 -3.71 19.64 -24.49
N ALA A 548 -2.46 20.10 -24.48
CA ALA A 548 -1.61 20.01 -23.30
C ALA A 548 -2.00 21.07 -22.26
N LEU A 549 -1.80 20.79 -20.98
CA LEU A 549 -2.04 21.77 -19.91
C LEU A 549 -1.17 23.02 -20.08
N THR A 550 0.05 22.86 -20.62
CA THR A 550 0.95 23.96 -20.97
C THR A 550 0.36 24.90 -22.01
N ASP A 551 -0.47 24.37 -22.92
CA ASP A 551 -1.13 25.17 -23.95
C ASP A 551 -2.28 25.99 -23.37
N LEU A 552 -3.02 25.42 -22.42
CA LEU A 552 -4.10 26.12 -21.71
C LEU A 552 -3.61 27.28 -20.85
N LEU A 553 -2.37 27.18 -20.33
CA LEU A 553 -1.75 28.19 -19.47
C LEU A 553 -1.17 29.39 -20.24
N GLN A 554 -1.22 29.40 -21.57
CA GLN A 554 -0.69 30.51 -22.37
C GLN A 554 -1.57 31.77 -22.34
N ASN A 555 -2.81 31.66 -21.88
CA ASN A 555 -3.73 32.80 -21.79
C ASN A 555 -3.55 33.58 -20.49
N GLN A 556 -4.27 34.70 -20.38
CA GLN A 556 -4.30 35.49 -19.14
C GLN A 556 -5.16 34.78 -18.07
N PRO A 557 -4.71 34.71 -16.81
CA PRO A 557 -5.48 34.12 -15.72
C PRO A 557 -6.69 34.98 -15.34
N PRO A 558 -7.66 34.43 -14.58
CA PRO A 558 -8.75 35.23 -14.05
C PRO A 558 -8.24 36.25 -13.03
N SER A 559 -8.76 37.48 -13.14
CA SER A 559 -8.43 38.55 -12.22
C SER A 559 -9.23 38.43 -10.92
N PHE A 560 -8.52 38.25 -9.81
CA PHE A 560 -9.07 38.25 -8.45
C PHE A 560 -8.68 39.54 -7.71
N MET A 561 -9.02 40.71 -8.28
CA MET A 561 -8.61 42.05 -7.80
C MET A 561 -9.16 42.46 -6.42
N ASP A 562 -10.08 41.69 -5.81
CA ASP A 562 -10.64 41.95 -4.48
C ASP A 562 -10.03 41.06 -3.37
N SER A 563 -8.78 40.60 -3.52
CA SER A 563 -8.10 39.73 -2.53
C SER A 563 -8.01 40.35 -1.13
N GLU A 564 -7.93 41.68 -1.02
CA GLU A 564 -7.90 42.38 0.27
C GLU A 564 -9.24 42.34 1.02
N LYS A 565 -10.38 42.35 0.31
CA LYS A 565 -11.71 42.17 0.94
C LYS A 565 -11.93 40.72 1.38
N LEU A 566 -11.34 39.77 0.66
CA LEU A 566 -11.35 38.35 1.02
C LEU A 566 -10.50 38.07 2.27
N LEU A 567 -9.39 38.80 2.45
CA LEU A 567 -8.54 38.76 3.65
C LEU A 567 -9.16 39.48 4.85
N GLN A 568 -9.97 40.54 4.64
CA GLN A 568 -10.72 41.23 5.70
C GLN A 568 -11.71 40.30 6.44
N PHE A 569 -12.14 39.22 5.80
CA PHE A 569 -12.99 38.20 6.42
C PHE A 569 -12.39 37.64 7.73
N ARG A 570 -11.06 37.46 7.79
CA ARG A 570 -10.35 37.00 9.00
C ARG A 570 -10.39 38.02 10.14
N SER A 571 -10.38 39.32 9.81
CA SER A 571 -10.40 40.40 10.81
C SER A 571 -11.75 40.58 11.50
N LEU A 572 -12.84 40.06 10.92
CA LEU A 572 -14.18 40.12 11.50
C LEU A 572 -14.40 39.11 12.64
N LEU A 573 -13.58 38.06 12.73
CA LEU A 573 -13.73 36.97 13.69
C LEU A 573 -13.03 37.23 15.04
N ILE A 574 -12.01 38.10 15.08
CA ILE A 574 -11.11 38.27 16.24
C ILE A 574 -10.99 39.74 16.63
N ARG A 575 -11.39 40.08 17.86
CA ARG A 575 -11.12 41.40 18.46
C ARG A 575 -10.06 41.24 19.54
N LYS A 576 -8.83 41.72 19.28
CA LYS A 576 -7.77 41.81 20.31
C LYS A 576 -8.19 42.90 21.31
N ILE A 577 -8.50 42.52 22.56
CA ILE A 577 -8.79 43.46 23.65
C ILE A 577 -7.51 43.61 24.48
N PRO A 578 -7.16 44.81 24.97
CA PRO A 578 -6.09 44.97 25.96
C PRO A 578 -6.35 44.07 27.20
N PRO A 579 -5.30 43.55 27.85
CA PRO A 579 -5.45 42.66 28.99
C PRO A 579 -6.32 43.32 30.08
N PRO A 580 -7.22 42.56 30.74
CA PRO A 580 -7.98 43.10 31.86
C PRO A 580 -7.01 43.58 32.93
N THR A 581 -7.15 44.84 33.35
CA THR A 581 -6.26 45.53 34.29
C THR A 581 -6.26 44.94 35.71
N ASP A 582 -7.07 43.91 35.98
CA ASP A 582 -7.38 43.43 37.33
C ASP A 582 -7.37 41.88 37.41
N ASN A 583 -6.27 41.25 36.99
CA ASN A 583 -6.11 39.80 37.07
C ASN A 583 -5.36 39.42 38.36
N ASP A 584 -6.09 38.89 39.36
CA ASP A 584 -5.59 38.52 40.70
C ASP A 584 -4.34 37.60 40.66
N ASN A 585 -4.23 36.77 39.63
CA ASN A 585 -3.08 35.89 39.40
C ASN A 585 -1.79 36.66 39.04
N GLN A 586 -1.89 37.78 38.31
CA GLN A 586 -0.71 38.61 37.98
C GLN A 586 -0.18 39.36 39.20
N ARG A 587 -1.07 39.75 40.14
CA ARG A 587 -0.67 40.32 41.44
C ARG A 587 0.10 39.30 42.27
N ARG A 588 -0.41 38.07 42.40
CA ARG A 588 0.26 36.98 43.14
C ARG A 588 1.63 36.61 42.57
N VAL A 589 1.78 36.56 41.25
CA VAL A 589 3.08 36.28 40.61
C VAL A 589 4.07 37.44 40.82
N SER A 590 3.58 38.68 40.82
CA SER A 590 4.41 39.86 41.12
C SER A 590 4.82 39.90 42.61
N GLU A 591 3.94 39.50 43.53
CA GLU A 591 4.25 39.34 44.96
C GLU A 591 5.28 38.23 45.21
N LEU A 592 5.16 37.09 44.52
CA LEU A 592 6.13 36.00 44.58
C LEU A 592 7.52 36.45 44.08
N LEU A 593 7.58 37.20 42.98
CA LEU A 593 8.83 37.78 42.47
C LEU A 593 9.48 38.71 43.51
N LEU A 594 8.69 39.54 44.20
CA LEU A 594 9.20 40.42 45.25
C LEU A 594 9.74 39.64 46.46
N GLN A 595 9.07 38.56 46.87
CA GLN A 595 9.56 37.67 47.92
C GLN A 595 10.86 36.96 47.52
N LEU A 596 10.95 36.47 46.28
CA LEU A 596 12.15 35.81 45.77
C LEU A 596 13.35 36.75 45.74
N ILE A 597 13.16 38.00 45.25
CA ILE A 597 14.21 39.02 45.23
C ILE A 597 14.74 39.31 46.64
N GLN A 598 13.86 39.38 47.65
CA GLN A 598 14.25 39.64 49.05
C GLN A 598 15.11 38.53 49.68
N HIS A 599 15.02 37.30 49.19
CA HIS A 599 15.73 36.14 49.71
C HIS A 599 16.93 35.70 48.85
N THR A 600 17.30 36.45 47.82
CA THR A 600 18.46 36.12 46.97
C THR A 600 19.78 36.51 47.63
N SER A 601 20.74 35.58 47.67
CA SER A 601 22.10 35.80 48.23
C SER A 601 23.23 35.50 47.24
N GLY A 602 22.95 34.87 46.09
CA GLY A 602 23.94 34.44 45.10
C GLY A 602 23.69 34.98 43.68
N SER A 603 24.69 34.82 42.82
CA SER A 603 24.68 35.32 41.44
C SER A 603 23.68 34.60 40.54
N PHE A 604 23.45 33.31 40.78
CA PHE A 604 22.50 32.49 40.03
C PHE A 604 21.06 32.87 40.37
N GLU A 605 20.75 33.03 41.66
CA GLU A 605 19.42 33.41 42.14
C GLU A 605 19.03 34.81 41.66
N SER A 606 20.01 35.73 41.60
CA SER A 606 19.81 37.07 41.04
C SER A 606 19.50 37.02 39.53
N GLN A 607 20.23 36.20 38.77
CA GLN A 607 19.99 36.01 37.34
C GLN A 607 18.62 35.35 37.08
N TYR A 608 18.25 34.35 37.87
CA TYR A 608 16.93 33.72 37.81
C TYR A 608 15.81 34.74 38.08
N CYS A 609 15.95 35.59 39.09
CA CYS A 609 14.96 36.64 39.38
C CYS A 609 14.86 37.68 38.24
N SER A 610 15.98 38.00 37.56
CA SER A 610 15.97 38.88 36.38
C SER A 610 15.17 38.26 35.24
N HIS A 611 15.47 37.02 34.87
CA HIS A 611 14.76 36.30 33.80
C HIS A 611 13.28 36.08 34.16
N PHE A 612 12.97 35.82 35.43
CA PHE A 612 11.59 35.67 35.89
C PHE A 612 10.83 37.00 35.79
N LYS A 613 11.47 38.12 36.12
CA LYS A 613 10.90 39.47 35.94
C LYS A 613 10.65 39.79 34.47
N GLU A 614 11.59 39.47 33.59
CA GLU A 614 11.43 39.61 32.14
C GLU A 614 10.25 38.78 31.62
N SER A 615 10.11 37.53 32.11
CA SER A 615 9.00 36.65 31.76
C SER A 615 7.64 37.20 32.23
N VAL A 616 7.58 37.79 33.44
CA VAL A 616 6.37 38.45 33.96
C VAL A 616 6.02 39.69 33.16
N ASN A 617 7.01 40.46 32.71
CA ASN A 617 6.79 41.61 31.84
C ASN A 617 6.29 41.18 30.46
N ALA A 618 6.90 40.15 29.87
CA ALA A 618 6.43 39.56 28.62
C ALA A 618 4.98 39.06 28.74
N LEU A 619 4.61 38.42 29.86
CA LEU A 619 3.25 37.98 30.14
C LEU A 619 2.22 39.14 30.18
N LYS A 620 2.64 40.35 30.58
CA LYS A 620 1.77 41.54 30.56
C LYS A 620 1.55 42.07 29.14
N GLU A 621 2.47 41.79 28.22
CA GLU A 621 2.38 42.20 26.82
C GLU A 621 1.63 41.20 25.94
N VAL A 622 1.36 39.97 26.41
CA VAL A 622 0.58 38.97 25.66
C VAL A 622 -0.89 39.41 25.57
N PRO A 623 -1.43 39.67 24.36
CA PRO A 623 -2.82 40.06 24.19
C PRO A 623 -3.76 38.89 24.54
N TYR A 624 -4.82 39.19 25.30
CA TYR A 624 -5.85 38.22 25.65
C TYR A 624 -6.86 38.13 24.49
N ALA A 625 -6.93 36.99 23.80
CA ALA A 625 -7.97 36.76 22.79
C ALA A 625 -9.27 36.35 23.51
N GLN A 626 -10.26 37.23 23.51
CA GLN A 626 -11.64 36.87 23.85
C GLN A 626 -12.45 36.78 22.56
N LEU A 627 -13.28 35.73 22.44
CA LEU A 627 -14.32 35.64 21.42
C LEU A 627 -15.19 36.90 21.51
N ALA A 628 -15.31 37.64 20.40
CA ALA A 628 -16.29 38.72 20.34
C ALA A 628 -17.67 38.11 20.66
N HIS A 629 -18.52 38.79 21.43
CA HIS A 629 -19.89 38.35 21.78
C HIS A 629 -20.80 38.03 20.57
N LEU A 630 -20.30 38.19 19.33
CA LEU A 630 -20.92 37.83 18.06
C LEU A 630 -20.58 36.41 17.55
N ALA A 631 -19.67 35.67 18.20
CA ALA A 631 -19.39 34.27 17.86
C ALA A 631 -20.47 33.35 18.43
N SER A 632 -21.70 33.49 17.93
CA SER A 632 -22.70 32.43 18.06
C SER A 632 -22.35 31.29 17.09
N SER A 633 -22.71 30.05 17.45
CA SER A 633 -22.59 28.85 16.59
C SER A 633 -23.06 29.09 15.14
N TYR A 634 -24.11 29.89 14.97
CA TYR A 634 -24.67 30.29 13.68
C TYR A 634 -23.70 31.08 12.78
N ALA A 635 -22.81 31.90 13.34
CA ALA A 635 -21.92 32.74 12.55
C ALA A 635 -20.85 31.93 11.78
N PHE A 636 -20.34 30.83 12.36
CA PHE A 636 -19.34 29.98 11.70
C PHE A 636 -19.94 29.15 10.58
N SER A 637 -21.18 28.66 10.74
CA SER A 637 -21.88 27.90 9.70
C SER A 637 -22.19 28.76 8.47
N ASP A 638 -22.71 29.98 8.66
CA ASP A 638 -23.00 30.90 7.56
C ASP A 638 -21.72 31.32 6.82
N CYS A 639 -20.65 31.53 7.59
CA CYS A 639 -19.32 31.80 7.11
C CYS A 639 -18.75 30.65 6.26
N LEU A 640 -18.91 29.41 6.72
CA LEU A 640 -18.48 28.22 6.00
C LEU A 640 -19.16 28.13 4.64
N GLU A 641 -20.48 28.31 4.58
CA GLU A 641 -21.26 28.24 3.33
C GLU A 641 -20.83 29.32 2.32
N GLN A 642 -20.56 30.53 2.79
CA GLN A 642 -20.04 31.62 1.97
C GLN A 642 -18.65 31.29 1.41
N CYS A 643 -17.74 30.77 2.24
CA CYS A 643 -16.41 30.36 1.83
C CYS A 643 -16.44 29.19 0.84
N GLN A 644 -17.28 28.17 1.07
CA GLN A 644 -17.49 27.06 0.13
C GLN A 644 -17.97 27.56 -1.23
N THR A 645 -18.93 28.49 -1.23
CA THR A 645 -19.44 29.10 -2.47
C THR A 645 -18.35 29.89 -3.19
N LEU A 646 -17.50 30.60 -2.46
CA LEU A 646 -16.40 31.37 -3.02
C LEU A 646 -15.32 30.47 -3.64
N VAL A 647 -14.87 29.42 -2.92
CA VAL A 647 -13.91 28.44 -3.44
C VAL A 647 -14.43 27.84 -4.74
N ARG A 648 -15.70 27.42 -4.76
CA ARG A 648 -16.36 26.87 -5.97
C ARG A 648 -16.39 27.88 -7.12
N LYS A 649 -16.72 29.15 -6.85
CA LYS A 649 -16.72 30.22 -7.87
C LYS A 649 -15.31 30.46 -8.44
N MET A 650 -14.29 30.52 -7.58
CA MET A 650 -12.90 30.72 -8.02
C MET A 650 -12.41 29.54 -8.85
N TYR A 651 -12.69 28.31 -8.42
CA TYR A 651 -12.37 27.09 -9.17
C TYR A 651 -13.01 27.08 -10.55
N LEU A 652 -14.33 27.31 -10.64
CA LEU A 652 -15.04 27.39 -11.92
C LEU A 652 -14.48 28.51 -12.81
N ARG A 653 -14.11 29.65 -12.23
CA ARG A 653 -13.54 30.76 -13.01
C ARG A 653 -12.15 30.44 -13.56
N ILE A 654 -11.32 29.73 -12.80
CA ILE A 654 -10.03 29.20 -13.27
C ILE A 654 -10.26 28.22 -14.42
N GLN A 655 -11.20 27.28 -14.27
CA GLN A 655 -11.54 26.32 -15.32
C GLN A 655 -12.06 27.02 -16.58
N GLU A 656 -13.03 27.92 -16.47
CA GLU A 656 -13.54 28.73 -17.59
C GLU A 656 -12.41 29.46 -18.32
N GLN A 657 -11.50 30.08 -17.56
CA GLN A 657 -10.39 30.80 -18.15
C GLN A 657 -9.43 29.84 -18.86
N LEU A 658 -8.99 28.74 -18.24
CA LEU A 658 -8.16 27.73 -18.90
C LEU A 658 -8.81 27.24 -20.21
N MET A 659 -10.12 27.01 -20.19
CA MET A 659 -10.89 26.54 -21.34
C MET A 659 -11.07 27.62 -22.43
N SER A 660 -11.04 28.92 -22.10
CA SER A 660 -11.14 29.99 -23.09
C SER A 660 -9.99 30.03 -24.10
N SER A 661 -8.84 29.43 -23.76
CA SER A 661 -7.70 29.28 -24.67
C SER A 661 -8.01 28.35 -25.85
N ILE A 662 -9.04 27.50 -25.75
CA ILE A 662 -9.34 26.51 -26.77
C ILE A 662 -9.79 27.16 -28.08
N ASP A 663 -10.48 28.31 -28.01
CA ASP A 663 -10.89 29.07 -29.21
C ASP A 663 -9.68 29.57 -30.03
N VAL A 664 -8.50 29.68 -29.42
CA VAL A 664 -7.23 30.06 -30.08
C VAL A 664 -6.68 28.91 -30.93
N PHE A 665 -7.01 27.66 -30.61
CA PHE A 665 -6.55 26.46 -31.31
C PHE A 665 -7.49 26.00 -32.44
N GLY A 666 -8.56 26.76 -32.72
CA GLY A 666 -9.51 26.51 -33.82
C GLY A 666 -10.85 25.90 -33.37
N LYS A 667 -11.73 25.57 -34.31
CA LYS A 667 -12.99 24.86 -33.99
C LYS A 667 -12.64 23.49 -33.43
N ILE A 668 -12.99 23.25 -32.16
CA ILE A 668 -12.90 21.93 -31.53
C ILE A 668 -13.67 20.93 -32.41
N GLU A 669 -12.96 19.98 -33.02
CA GLU A 669 -13.62 18.80 -33.55
C GLU A 669 -14.13 17.98 -32.35
N SER A 670 -15.24 17.26 -32.50
CA SER A 670 -15.90 16.54 -31.38
C SER A 670 -15.06 15.44 -30.70
N THR A 671 -13.78 15.31 -31.06
CA THR A 671 -12.81 14.29 -30.67
C THR A 671 -11.64 14.82 -29.84
N THR A 672 -11.53 16.13 -29.59
CA THR A 672 -10.39 16.70 -28.83
C THR A 672 -10.49 16.39 -27.32
N MET A 673 -9.46 15.74 -26.78
CA MET A 673 -9.30 15.39 -25.37
C MET A 673 -8.66 16.52 -24.57
N LEU A 674 -9.17 16.76 -23.34
CA LEU A 674 -8.75 17.86 -22.48
C LEU A 674 -8.03 17.35 -21.21
N PRO A 675 -7.08 18.11 -20.64
CA PRO A 675 -6.41 17.74 -19.39
C PRO A 675 -7.40 17.68 -18.22
N ARG A 676 -7.07 16.86 -17.20
CA ARG A 676 -7.88 16.73 -15.98
C ARG A 676 -7.63 17.90 -15.04
N LEU A 677 -8.53 18.88 -15.04
CA LEU A 677 -8.44 20.11 -14.25
C LEU A 677 -9.04 19.96 -12.84
N THR A 678 -8.49 19.06 -12.02
CA THR A 678 -8.94 18.85 -10.62
C THR A 678 -8.31 19.88 -9.67
N HIS A 679 -8.83 19.97 -8.43
CA HIS A 679 -8.23 20.81 -7.38
C HIS A 679 -6.74 20.50 -7.19
N ILE A 680 -6.39 19.22 -7.09
CA ILE A 680 -5.00 18.76 -6.91
C ILE A 680 -4.16 19.11 -8.14
N THR A 681 -4.65 18.86 -9.37
CA THR A 681 -3.88 19.21 -10.58
C THR A 681 -3.56 20.70 -10.59
N ILE A 682 -4.54 21.58 -10.34
CA ILE A 682 -4.34 23.04 -10.36
C ILE A 682 -3.39 23.49 -9.24
N LEU A 683 -3.59 23.00 -8.00
CA LEU A 683 -2.76 23.39 -6.87
C LEU A 683 -1.32 22.86 -7.01
N SER A 684 -1.12 21.64 -7.51
CA SER A 684 0.21 21.04 -7.70
C SER A 684 1.10 21.82 -8.68
N LEU A 685 0.52 22.67 -9.55
CA LEU A 685 1.28 23.59 -10.40
C LEU A 685 2.10 24.62 -9.61
N LEU A 686 1.77 24.85 -8.34
CA LEU A 686 2.53 25.73 -7.44
C LEU A 686 3.84 25.11 -6.95
N ALA A 687 3.97 23.77 -7.02
CA ALA A 687 5.11 23.07 -6.47
C ALA A 687 6.40 23.39 -7.24
N GLU A 688 7.50 23.67 -6.55
CA GLU A 688 8.80 23.93 -7.20
C GLU A 688 9.36 22.70 -7.95
N SER A 689 8.92 21.50 -7.56
CA SER A 689 9.26 20.25 -8.21
C SER A 689 8.51 20.05 -9.55
N HIS A 690 7.43 20.80 -9.78
CA HIS A 690 6.56 20.60 -10.94
C HIS A 690 7.30 20.94 -12.25
N PRO A 691 7.14 20.14 -13.33
CA PRO A 691 7.87 20.36 -14.59
C PRO A 691 7.43 21.62 -15.35
N ILE A 692 6.18 22.04 -15.19
CA ILE A 692 5.63 23.24 -15.84
C ILE A 692 6.02 24.49 -15.05
N GLN A 693 6.67 25.45 -15.72
CA GLN A 693 6.94 26.78 -15.14
C GLN A 693 5.77 27.73 -15.39
N LEU A 694 5.15 28.23 -14.32
CA LEU A 694 4.04 29.17 -14.39
C LEU A 694 4.50 30.61 -14.65
N SER A 695 3.65 31.38 -15.36
CA SER A 695 3.78 32.84 -15.37
C SER A 695 3.51 33.42 -13.98
N TRP A 696 4.03 34.62 -13.71
CA TRP A 696 3.77 35.31 -12.44
C TRP A 696 2.28 35.49 -12.17
N GLU A 697 1.50 35.84 -13.20
CA GLU A 697 0.07 36.09 -13.10
C GLU A 697 -0.70 34.80 -12.75
N TRP A 698 -0.38 33.68 -13.42
CA TRP A 698 -1.00 32.38 -13.13
C TRP A 698 -0.64 31.88 -11.73
N ARG A 699 0.63 32.01 -11.35
CA ARG A 699 1.09 31.72 -9.98
C ARG A 699 0.30 32.56 -8.97
N HIS A 700 0.12 33.85 -9.22
CA HIS A 700 -0.62 34.73 -8.32
C HIS A 700 -2.10 34.32 -8.18
N ALA A 701 -2.76 33.98 -9.29
CA ALA A 701 -4.15 33.53 -9.28
C ALA A 701 -4.35 32.21 -8.50
N ILE A 702 -3.45 31.24 -8.68
CA ILE A 702 -3.52 29.94 -8.00
C ILE A 702 -3.16 30.06 -6.51
N VAL A 703 -2.19 30.91 -6.14
CA VAL A 703 -1.90 31.21 -4.73
C VAL A 703 -3.11 31.86 -4.04
N CYS A 704 -3.77 32.83 -4.68
CA CYS A 704 -5.02 33.40 -4.15
C CYS A 704 -6.09 32.33 -3.92
N PHE A 705 -6.25 31.41 -4.87
CA PHE A 705 -7.16 30.28 -4.74
C PHE A 705 -6.79 29.38 -3.55
N GLY A 706 -5.51 29.02 -3.40
CA GLY A 706 -5.00 28.24 -2.28
C GLY A 706 -5.20 28.90 -0.91
N ILE A 707 -5.04 30.22 -0.80
CA ILE A 707 -5.28 30.96 0.47
C ILE A 707 -6.76 30.87 0.90
N VAL A 708 -7.68 31.03 -0.06
CA VAL A 708 -9.13 30.91 0.21
C VAL A 708 -9.48 29.47 0.57
N PHE A 709 -8.86 28.48 -0.09
CA PHE A 709 -9.04 27.06 0.23
C PHE A 709 -8.51 26.71 1.63
N SER A 710 -7.34 27.22 2.02
CA SER A 710 -6.77 27.07 3.38
C SER A 710 -7.70 27.69 4.44
N THR A 711 -8.35 28.81 4.11
CA THR A 711 -9.35 29.44 4.98
C THR A 711 -10.60 28.56 5.12
N LEU A 712 -11.07 27.91 4.05
CA LEU A 712 -12.16 26.94 4.12
C LEU A 712 -11.82 25.77 5.08
N GLN A 713 -10.62 25.20 4.95
CA GLN A 713 -10.14 24.13 5.85
C GLN A 713 -10.06 24.60 7.31
N HIS A 714 -9.63 25.83 7.55
CA HIS A 714 -9.58 26.42 8.89
C HIS A 714 -10.97 26.55 9.51
N LEU A 715 -11.96 27.02 8.76
CA LEU A 715 -13.33 27.16 9.24
C LEU A 715 -13.96 25.82 9.63
N GLU A 716 -13.70 24.77 8.85
CA GLU A 716 -14.17 23.43 9.19
C GLU A 716 -13.52 22.91 10.48
N ARG A 717 -12.23 23.17 10.71
CA ARG A 717 -11.58 22.84 11.97
C ARG A 717 -12.16 23.63 13.15
N LEU A 718 -12.48 24.91 12.96
CA LEU A 718 -13.12 25.73 13.99
C LEU A 718 -14.49 25.16 14.39
N ILE A 719 -15.28 24.72 13.42
CA ILE A 719 -16.58 24.06 13.66
C ILE A 719 -16.37 22.69 14.32
N ALA A 720 -15.36 21.92 13.92
CA ALA A 720 -15.05 20.64 14.55
C ALA A 720 -14.61 20.78 16.02
N CYS A 721 -14.07 21.93 16.42
CA CYS A 721 -13.71 22.25 17.81
C CYS A 721 -14.92 22.74 18.65
N GLU A 722 -16.13 22.80 18.08
CA GLU A 722 -17.32 23.26 18.76
C GLU A 722 -17.66 22.33 19.95
N GLY A 723 -17.53 22.86 21.17
CA GLY A 723 -17.67 22.10 22.42
C GLY A 723 -16.40 22.02 23.26
N ASN A 724 -15.23 22.33 22.69
CA ASN A 724 -13.96 22.42 23.43
C ASN A 724 -13.37 23.84 23.33
N ASN A 725 -13.71 24.69 24.29
CA ASN A 725 -13.29 26.10 24.32
C ASN A 725 -11.76 26.29 24.28
N ALA A 726 -10.99 25.35 24.84
CA ALA A 726 -9.53 25.45 24.83
C ALA A 726 -8.95 25.22 23.43
N GLU A 727 -9.42 24.20 22.71
CA GLU A 727 -9.00 23.92 21.33
C GLU A 727 -9.48 25.00 20.36
N LEU A 728 -10.71 25.50 20.53
CA LEU A 728 -11.24 26.62 19.76
C LEU A 728 -10.38 27.88 19.92
N LEU A 729 -9.99 28.23 21.16
CA LEU A 729 -9.12 29.38 21.41
C LEU A 729 -7.72 29.18 20.83
N MET A 730 -7.15 27.97 20.89
CA MET A 730 -5.86 27.67 20.27
C MET A 730 -5.91 27.81 18.74
N GLU A 731 -6.97 27.30 18.10
CA GLU A 731 -7.14 27.36 16.64
C GLU A 731 -7.45 28.80 16.16
N LEU A 732 -8.17 29.60 16.95
CA LEU A 732 -8.40 31.03 16.67
C LEU A 732 -7.14 31.89 16.88
N SER A 733 -6.27 31.51 17.82
CA SER A 733 -5.02 32.23 18.06
C SER A 733 -4.00 32.07 16.95
N ASN A 734 -4.20 31.08 16.06
CA ASN A 734 -3.36 30.83 14.89
C ASN A 734 -4.14 31.13 13.59
N PRO A 735 -4.17 32.39 13.14
CA PRO A 735 -4.87 32.73 11.90
C PRO A 735 -4.18 32.16 10.64
N GLY A 736 -2.93 31.66 10.75
CA GLY A 736 -2.14 31.17 9.62
C GLY A 736 -1.64 32.29 8.71
N HIS A 737 -0.59 32.00 7.93
CA HIS A 737 0.10 32.97 7.06
C HIS A 737 0.66 34.21 7.81
N GLU A 738 0.95 34.09 9.11
CA GLU A 738 1.64 35.13 9.88
C GLU A 738 3.14 34.82 9.93
N GLY A 739 3.99 35.82 9.73
CA GLY A 739 5.45 35.65 9.72
C GLY A 739 6.02 35.01 8.45
N TRP A 740 5.20 34.68 7.45
CA TRP A 740 5.62 34.24 6.13
C TRP A 740 4.58 34.62 5.06
N ASP A 741 4.96 34.54 3.79
CA ASP A 741 4.14 34.97 2.66
C ASP A 741 3.92 33.79 1.69
N PRO A 742 2.67 33.36 1.44
CA PRO A 742 2.34 32.30 0.49
C PRO A 742 2.82 32.57 -0.95
N PHE A 743 2.96 33.83 -1.37
CA PHE A 743 3.49 34.14 -2.70
C PHE A 743 4.99 33.83 -2.81
N LYS A 744 5.73 34.05 -1.72
CA LYS A 744 7.16 33.76 -1.64
C LYS A 744 7.45 32.27 -1.41
N TYR A 745 6.62 31.59 -0.62
CA TYR A 745 6.80 30.18 -0.24
C TYR A 745 5.57 29.32 -0.61
N PRO A 746 5.33 29.04 -1.91
CA PRO A 746 4.16 28.27 -2.35
C PRO A 746 4.16 26.82 -1.85
N ASP A 747 5.33 26.17 -1.74
CA ASP A 747 5.45 24.80 -1.20
C ASP A 747 4.93 24.72 0.25
N TRP A 748 5.06 25.80 1.04
CA TRP A 748 4.54 25.86 2.42
C TRP A 748 3.01 25.91 2.42
N LEU A 749 2.40 26.64 1.48
CA LEU A 749 0.95 26.67 1.28
C LEU A 749 0.43 25.31 0.83
N LEU A 750 1.13 24.61 -0.07
CA LEU A 750 0.77 23.24 -0.46
C LEU A 750 0.84 22.28 0.73
N LEU A 751 1.85 22.42 1.59
CA LEU A 751 1.97 21.61 2.79
C LEU A 751 0.79 21.86 3.75
N GLU A 752 0.35 23.11 3.94
CA GLU A 752 -0.86 23.44 4.71
C GLU A 752 -2.10 22.77 4.14
N LEU A 753 -2.34 22.94 2.84
CA LEU A 753 -3.53 22.44 2.13
C LEU A 753 -3.61 20.92 2.13
N GLU A 754 -2.50 20.26 1.81
CA GLU A 754 -2.43 18.80 1.75
C GLU A 754 -2.66 18.15 3.11
N ASN A 755 -2.22 18.81 4.18
CA ASN A 755 -2.27 18.25 5.54
C ASN A 755 -3.41 18.78 6.39
N GLY A 756 -4.15 19.77 5.89
CA GLY A 756 -5.21 20.45 6.62
C GLY A 756 -4.71 21.12 7.91
N ILE A 757 -3.52 21.76 7.87
CA ILE A 757 -2.92 22.46 9.02
C ILE A 757 -2.64 23.94 8.69
N LEU A 758 -2.40 24.76 9.72
CA LEU A 758 -1.85 26.12 9.56
C LEU A 758 -0.51 26.26 10.27
N ILE A 759 0.49 26.76 9.55
CA ILE A 759 1.84 27.05 10.04
C ILE A 759 1.78 28.27 10.96
N ARG A 760 2.24 28.09 12.18
CA ARG A 760 2.28 29.14 13.21
C ARG A 760 3.39 30.13 12.93
N GLN A 761 3.23 31.36 13.41
CA GLN A 761 4.23 32.43 13.25
C GLN A 761 5.62 32.03 13.77
N ASP A 762 5.70 31.43 14.96
CA ASP A 762 6.98 31.00 15.54
C ASP A 762 7.65 29.90 14.69
N GLN A 763 6.86 28.95 14.18
CA GLN A 763 7.35 27.89 13.30
C GLN A 763 7.93 28.50 12.01
N ALA A 764 7.24 29.48 11.43
CA ALA A 764 7.69 30.18 10.23
C ALA A 764 8.98 30.99 10.47
N HIS A 765 9.07 31.70 11.60
CA HIS A 765 10.26 32.49 11.94
C HIS A 765 11.49 31.59 12.12
N ILE A 766 11.34 30.51 12.90
CA ILE A 766 12.41 29.54 13.13
C ILE A 766 12.82 28.85 11.83
N SER A 767 11.85 28.50 10.97
CA SER A 767 12.15 27.85 9.69
C SER A 767 12.95 28.76 8.76
N LYS A 768 12.65 30.07 8.73
CA LYS A 768 13.45 31.06 7.99
C LYS A 768 14.88 31.13 8.50
N GLU A 769 15.05 31.19 9.82
CA GLU A 769 16.37 31.22 10.44
C GLU A 769 17.15 29.90 10.23
N MET A 770 16.47 28.76 10.12
CA MET A 770 17.12 27.47 9.80
C MET A 770 17.54 27.36 8.32
N MET A 771 16.73 27.90 7.40
CA MET A 771 17.04 27.93 5.97
C MET A 771 18.24 28.84 5.69
N ASP A 772 18.20 30.06 6.22
CA ASP A 772 19.22 31.08 6.02
C ASP A 772 19.58 31.75 7.36
N PRO A 773 20.50 31.15 8.16
CA PRO A 773 20.85 31.66 9.47
C PRO A 773 21.51 33.03 9.37
N SER A 774 21.02 33.99 10.15
CA SER A 774 21.56 35.35 10.25
C SER A 774 23.04 35.37 10.71
N SER A 775 23.47 34.32 11.41
CA SER A 775 24.86 34.12 11.83
C SER A 775 25.82 33.80 10.69
N GLY A 776 25.32 33.33 9.54
CA GLY A 776 26.13 32.78 8.44
C GLY A 776 26.86 31.47 8.79
N ALA A 777 26.60 30.90 9.97
CA ALA A 777 27.27 29.72 10.50
C ALA A 777 26.26 28.63 10.90
N ASN A 778 26.78 27.46 11.27
CA ASN A 778 25.96 26.37 11.82
C ASN A 778 25.21 26.88 13.05
N SER A 779 23.89 26.69 13.06
CA SER A 779 22.99 27.25 14.07
C SER A 779 22.10 26.14 14.65
N ALA A 780 21.85 26.22 15.97
CA ALA A 780 20.97 25.31 16.69
C ALA A 780 19.78 26.09 17.26
N MET A 781 18.57 25.52 17.14
CA MET A 781 17.32 26.15 17.57
C MET A 781 16.70 25.33 18.71
N GLN A 782 16.22 26.01 19.76
CA GLN A 782 15.53 25.38 20.88
C GLN A 782 14.04 25.71 20.83
N LEU A 783 13.20 24.68 20.85
CA LEU A 783 11.73 24.81 20.93
C LEU A 783 11.19 23.93 22.06
N ASN A 784 10.09 24.36 22.66
CA ASN A 784 9.34 23.52 23.61
C ASN A 784 8.81 22.25 22.94
N MET A 785 8.67 21.18 23.72
CA MET A 785 8.12 19.91 23.24
C MET A 785 6.67 20.08 22.77
N GLY A 786 6.31 19.39 21.69
CA GLY A 786 4.94 19.42 21.15
C GLY A 786 4.61 20.64 20.27
N LEU A 787 5.56 21.53 20.00
CA LEU A 787 5.36 22.68 19.09
C LEU A 787 5.48 22.34 17.59
N GLY A 788 5.54 21.06 17.23
CA GLY A 788 5.61 20.62 15.82
C GLY A 788 6.98 20.75 15.17
N LYS A 789 8.07 20.54 15.93
CA LYS A 789 9.45 20.57 15.41
C LYS A 789 9.65 19.59 14.25
N SER A 790 9.45 18.30 14.52
CA SER A 790 9.63 17.22 13.54
C SER A 790 8.48 17.16 12.52
N SER A 791 7.27 17.60 12.90
CA SER A 791 6.06 17.43 12.07
C SER A 791 5.73 18.58 11.12
N VAL A 792 6.26 19.78 11.39
CA VAL A 792 6.03 20.98 10.57
C VAL A 792 7.34 21.60 10.12
N ILE A 793 8.25 21.94 11.06
CA ILE A 793 9.49 22.68 10.76
C ILE A 793 10.43 21.86 9.87
N ILE A 794 10.72 20.60 10.24
CA ILE A 794 11.61 19.75 9.43
C ILE A 794 11.10 19.59 7.99
N PRO A 795 9.82 19.25 7.72
CA PRO A 795 9.29 19.18 6.36
C PRO A 795 9.43 20.50 5.56
N ILE A 796 9.05 21.65 6.12
CA ILE A 796 9.07 22.93 5.38
C ILE A 796 10.49 23.40 5.09
N VAL A 797 11.43 23.17 6.02
CA VAL A 797 12.85 23.50 5.82
C VAL A 797 13.48 22.51 4.85
N ALA A 798 13.20 21.20 4.97
CA ALA A 798 13.75 20.19 4.07
C ALA A 798 13.29 20.39 2.62
N CYS A 799 12.02 20.74 2.42
CA CYS A 799 11.46 21.05 1.10
C CYS A 799 12.18 22.25 0.46
N ALA A 800 12.35 23.33 1.22
CA ALA A 800 12.99 24.54 0.72
C ALA A 800 14.51 24.37 0.49
N LEU A 801 15.19 23.55 1.29
CA LEU A 801 16.62 23.27 1.12
C LEU A 801 16.92 22.26 0.01
N ALA A 802 15.94 21.46 -0.42
CA ALA A 802 16.10 20.51 -1.51
C ALA A 802 15.96 21.20 -2.90
N ASP A 803 16.57 22.35 -3.09
CA ASP A 803 16.43 23.25 -4.24
C ASP A 803 17.13 22.80 -5.54
N LYS A 804 17.57 21.53 -5.59
CA LYS A 804 18.39 20.93 -6.66
C LYS A 804 19.84 21.44 -6.73
N THR A 805 20.25 22.37 -5.86
CA THR A 805 21.63 22.89 -5.79
C THR A 805 22.46 22.21 -4.70
N LYS A 806 21.83 21.77 -3.63
CA LYS A 806 22.46 20.98 -2.57
C LYS A 806 21.61 19.77 -2.19
N LEU A 807 22.29 18.72 -1.72
CA LEU A 807 21.67 17.55 -1.14
C LEU A 807 21.20 17.84 0.29
N CYS A 808 19.89 17.94 0.49
CA CYS A 808 19.30 18.09 1.82
C CYS A 808 19.31 16.73 2.57
N ARG A 809 19.98 16.67 3.72
CA ARG A 809 20.03 15.47 4.57
C ARG A 809 19.34 15.72 5.91
N VAL A 810 18.31 14.94 6.21
CA VAL A 810 17.64 14.96 7.51
C VAL A 810 18.25 13.85 8.37
N VAL A 811 18.96 14.24 9.43
CA VAL A 811 19.64 13.32 10.35
C VAL A 811 18.76 13.10 11.57
N VAL A 812 18.43 11.83 11.83
CA VAL A 812 17.57 11.43 12.94
C VAL A 812 18.15 10.26 13.71
N LEU A 813 17.77 10.15 14.98
CA LEU A 813 18.07 8.97 15.79
C LEU A 813 17.42 7.71 15.20
N ARG A 814 18.10 6.57 15.34
CA ARG A 814 17.62 5.26 14.85
C ARG A 814 16.21 4.92 15.34
N ALA A 815 15.89 5.23 16.59
CA ALA A 815 14.57 4.99 17.19
C ALA A 815 13.43 5.77 16.50
N LEU A 816 13.73 6.95 15.96
CA LEU A 816 12.75 7.84 15.30
C LEU A 816 12.71 7.68 13.78
N SER A 817 13.69 6.98 13.19
CA SER A 817 13.89 6.93 11.74
C SER A 817 12.68 6.39 10.96
N LYS A 818 12.05 5.29 11.40
CA LYS A 818 10.85 4.74 10.73
C LYS A 818 9.67 5.71 10.78
N GLN A 819 9.47 6.37 11.92
CA GLN A 819 8.40 7.37 12.08
C GLN A 819 8.66 8.60 11.22
N MET A 820 9.90 9.10 11.21
CA MET A 820 10.29 10.25 10.37
C MET A 820 10.14 9.95 8.89
N MET A 821 10.50 8.75 8.44
CA MET A 821 10.31 8.33 7.05
C MET A 821 8.83 8.43 6.65
N GLY A 822 7.94 7.77 7.40
CA GLY A 822 6.50 7.84 7.12
C GLY A 822 5.95 9.27 7.17
N LEU A 823 6.45 10.10 8.09
CA LEU A 823 6.10 11.51 8.18
C LEU A 823 6.51 12.28 6.93
N LEU A 824 7.78 12.23 6.52
CA LEU A 824 8.27 12.96 5.35
C LEU A 824 7.58 12.50 4.06
N VAL A 825 7.35 11.19 3.91
CA VAL A 825 6.63 10.63 2.76
C VAL A 825 5.20 11.16 2.69
N ASN A 826 4.51 11.23 3.82
CA ASN A 826 3.14 11.75 3.88
C ASN A 826 3.08 13.27 3.70
N LYS A 827 4.08 14.01 4.18
CA LYS A 827 4.10 15.48 4.12
C LYS A 827 4.58 16.03 2.78
N LEU A 828 5.54 15.36 2.13
CA LEU A 828 6.24 15.89 0.96
C LEU A 828 6.02 15.08 -0.32
N GLY A 829 5.57 13.82 -0.22
CA GLY A 829 5.43 12.92 -1.37
C GLY A 829 4.16 13.14 -2.21
N GLY A 830 3.23 13.99 -1.77
CA GLY A 830 1.95 14.27 -2.42
C GLY A 830 2.02 15.41 -3.42
N MET A 831 1.31 16.53 -3.19
CA MET A 831 1.26 17.67 -4.14
C MET A 831 2.61 18.32 -4.38
N ILE A 832 3.49 18.35 -3.37
CA ILE A 832 4.87 18.85 -3.47
C ILE A 832 5.76 17.85 -4.22
N ASN A 833 5.37 16.57 -4.27
CA ASN A 833 6.00 15.51 -5.06
C ASN A 833 7.52 15.37 -4.87
N ARG A 834 8.00 15.42 -3.61
CA ARG A 834 9.42 15.23 -3.26
C ARG A 834 9.70 13.78 -2.89
N HIS A 835 10.73 13.20 -3.49
CA HIS A 835 11.15 11.83 -3.22
C HIS A 835 12.02 11.79 -1.96
N ILE A 836 11.65 10.92 -1.01
CA ILE A 836 12.42 10.68 0.21
C ILE A 836 13.30 9.44 0.00
N PHE A 837 14.61 9.66 0.02
CA PHE A 837 15.61 8.62 -0.10
C PHE A 837 16.02 8.12 1.30
N PHE A 838 16.24 6.82 1.44
CA PHE A 838 16.83 6.25 2.65
C PHE A 838 17.82 5.16 2.25
N LEU A 839 19.07 5.32 2.68
CA LEU A 839 20.17 4.41 2.37
C LEU A 839 20.82 3.98 3.70
N PRO A 840 20.47 2.78 4.21
CA PRO A 840 21.16 2.23 5.36
C PRO A 840 22.58 1.81 4.95
N ILE A 841 23.57 2.34 5.66
CA ILE A 841 24.98 1.98 5.45
C ILE A 841 25.52 1.49 6.77
N SER A 842 26.11 0.30 6.75
CA SER A 842 26.78 -0.27 7.90
C SER A 842 28.18 -0.72 7.55
N ARG A 843 29.01 -0.93 8.57
CA ARG A 843 30.36 -1.47 8.38
C ARG A 843 30.40 -2.95 8.00
N ALA A 844 29.31 -3.69 8.18
CA ALA A 844 29.23 -5.08 7.75
C ALA A 844 29.07 -5.20 6.22
N LEU A 845 28.66 -4.11 5.56
CA LEU A 845 28.45 -4.07 4.14
C LEU A 845 29.76 -4.26 3.37
N GLN A 846 29.80 -5.29 2.53
CA GLN A 846 30.91 -5.52 1.60
C GLN A 846 30.56 -4.93 0.25
N MET A 847 31.21 -3.81 -0.08
CA MET A 847 30.97 -3.09 -1.33
C MET A 847 32.04 -3.39 -2.38
N ASN A 848 31.61 -3.56 -3.64
CA ASN A 848 32.50 -3.52 -4.80
C ASN A 848 32.57 -2.11 -5.43
N VAL A 849 33.38 -1.95 -6.48
CA VAL A 849 33.63 -0.63 -7.10
C VAL A 849 32.38 -0.12 -7.81
N GLU A 850 31.62 -1.01 -8.43
CA GLU A 850 30.37 -0.72 -9.13
C GLU A 850 29.30 -0.24 -8.15
N GLU A 851 29.13 -0.93 -7.01
CA GLU A 851 28.22 -0.55 -5.92
C GLU A 851 28.62 0.78 -5.28
N ALA A 852 29.92 1.06 -5.13
CA ALA A 852 30.40 2.36 -4.65
C ALA A 852 30.09 3.50 -5.62
N LYS A 853 30.18 3.27 -6.92
CA LYS A 853 29.74 4.24 -7.95
C LYS A 853 28.23 4.40 -7.96
N GLN A 854 27.49 3.31 -7.83
CA GLN A 854 26.04 3.33 -7.73
C GLN A 854 25.54 4.12 -6.52
N LEU A 855 26.22 4.01 -5.37
CA LEU A 855 25.94 4.83 -4.19
C LEU A 855 26.04 6.32 -4.51
N ARG A 856 27.09 6.70 -5.23
CA ARG A 856 27.30 8.09 -5.68
C ARG A 856 26.20 8.55 -6.64
N GLU A 857 25.81 7.71 -7.60
CA GLU A 857 24.72 8.00 -8.54
C GLU A 857 23.39 8.21 -7.83
N ILE A 858 23.10 7.44 -6.76
CA ILE A 858 21.87 7.62 -5.98
C ILE A 858 21.88 8.98 -5.25
N TYR A 859 23.00 9.38 -4.65
CA TYR A 859 23.11 10.70 -4.02
C TYR A 859 22.97 11.86 -5.01
N GLU A 860 23.58 11.74 -6.18
CA GLU A 860 23.46 12.73 -7.25
C GLU A 860 22.03 12.79 -7.80
N THR A 861 21.38 11.64 -7.98
CA THR A 861 19.97 11.56 -8.37
C THR A 861 19.07 12.25 -7.36
N CYS A 862 19.27 11.98 -6.06
CA CYS A 862 18.54 12.65 -4.98
C CYS A 862 18.72 14.17 -5.02
N MET A 863 19.94 14.65 -5.29
CA MET A 863 20.20 16.08 -5.41
C MET A 863 19.48 16.68 -6.65
N TYR A 864 19.68 16.13 -7.84
CA TYR A 864 19.11 16.70 -9.07
C TYR A 864 17.58 16.59 -9.16
N SER A 865 16.98 15.58 -8.52
CA SER A 865 15.52 15.46 -8.42
C SER A 865 14.91 16.39 -7.39
N GLY A 866 15.72 17.08 -6.57
CA GLY A 866 15.24 17.85 -5.42
C GLY A 866 14.65 16.96 -4.32
N GLY A 867 15.17 15.74 -4.17
CA GLY A 867 14.78 14.79 -3.13
C GLY A 867 15.41 15.11 -1.77
N VAL A 868 14.90 14.45 -0.73
CA VAL A 868 15.40 14.57 0.65
C VAL A 868 15.99 13.24 1.09
N LEU A 869 17.21 13.24 1.58
CA LEU A 869 17.87 12.04 2.09
C LEU A 869 17.68 11.92 3.61
N LEU A 870 17.02 10.88 4.08
CA LEU A 870 16.92 10.54 5.49
C LEU A 870 18.14 9.71 5.91
N VAL A 871 18.85 10.16 6.95
CA VAL A 871 20.12 9.60 7.39
C VAL A 871 20.14 9.38 8.90
N GLN A 872 20.90 8.38 9.35
CA GLN A 872 21.20 8.15 10.76
C GLN A 872 22.68 8.45 11.03
N PRO A 873 23.06 8.91 12.24
CA PRO A 873 24.47 9.12 12.60
C PRO A 873 25.34 7.88 12.33
N GLU A 874 24.79 6.68 12.56
CA GLU A 874 25.42 5.40 12.29
C GLU A 874 25.84 5.23 10.82
N HIS A 875 25.02 5.70 9.88
CA HIS A 875 25.28 5.57 8.44
C HIS A 875 26.40 6.51 7.99
N LEU A 876 26.42 7.75 8.51
CA LEU A 876 27.45 8.74 8.18
C LEU A 876 28.82 8.26 8.61
N LEU A 877 28.94 7.83 9.87
CA LEU A 877 30.22 7.38 10.41
C LEU A 877 30.65 6.03 9.83
N SER A 878 29.69 5.13 9.54
CA SER A 878 30.01 3.86 8.87
C SER A 878 30.59 4.07 7.48
N LEU A 879 30.02 4.98 6.68
CA LEU A 879 30.53 5.31 5.36
C LEU A 879 31.95 5.89 5.42
N GLU A 880 32.22 6.75 6.42
CA GLU A 880 33.54 7.34 6.64
C GLU A 880 34.62 6.34 7.00
N LEU A 881 34.34 5.51 8.01
CA LEU A 881 35.29 4.51 8.45
C LEU A 881 35.50 3.43 7.39
N MET A 882 34.46 3.07 6.63
CA MET A 882 34.57 2.11 5.53
C MET A 882 35.51 2.60 4.43
N GLY A 883 35.39 3.87 4.01
CA GLY A 883 36.28 4.46 3.01
C GLY A 883 37.75 4.39 3.42
N LEU A 884 38.05 4.80 4.65
CA LEU A 884 39.40 4.75 5.22
C LEU A 884 39.94 3.32 5.36
N GLU A 885 39.14 2.40 5.91
CA GLU A 885 39.53 1.00 6.13
C GLU A 885 39.83 0.27 4.82
N MET A 886 39.03 0.51 3.77
CA MET A 886 39.20 -0.08 2.45
C MET A 886 40.49 0.41 1.77
N VAL A 887 40.85 1.69 1.93
CA VAL A 887 42.14 2.22 1.43
C VAL A 887 43.32 1.59 2.16
N LEU A 888 43.24 1.46 3.49
CA LEU A 888 44.32 0.90 4.32
C LEU A 888 44.54 -0.61 4.10
N SER A 889 43.48 -1.34 3.75
CA SER A 889 43.53 -2.78 3.52
C SER A 889 44.29 -3.18 2.23
N GLY A 890 44.50 -2.24 1.30
CA GLY A 890 45.25 -2.46 0.06
C GLY A 890 44.57 -3.36 -0.97
N GLY A 891 45.21 -3.56 -2.13
CA GLY A 891 44.70 -4.41 -3.21
C GLY A 891 43.43 -3.88 -3.89
N LYS A 892 42.47 -4.76 -4.24
CA LYS A 892 41.19 -4.39 -4.86
C LYS A 892 40.29 -3.52 -3.96
N GLY A 893 40.46 -3.60 -2.63
CA GLY A 893 39.74 -2.76 -1.67
C GLY A 893 40.14 -1.28 -1.76
N ALA A 894 41.36 -0.98 -2.20
CA ALA A 894 41.83 0.40 -2.29
C ALA A 894 41.11 1.21 -3.37
N ASP A 895 40.66 0.57 -4.46
CA ASP A 895 39.84 1.23 -5.49
C ASP A 895 38.44 1.59 -4.96
N VAL A 896 37.81 0.68 -4.21
CA VAL A 896 36.51 0.92 -3.55
C VAL A 896 36.64 2.06 -2.55
N GLY A 897 37.67 2.02 -1.69
CA GLY A 897 37.92 3.05 -0.70
C GLY A 897 38.17 4.44 -1.31
N ARG A 898 38.85 4.52 -2.48
CA ARG A 898 39.00 5.77 -3.23
C ARG A 898 37.65 6.35 -3.67
N VAL A 899 36.78 5.54 -4.27
CA VAL A 899 35.45 5.98 -4.73
C VAL A 899 34.58 6.43 -3.55
N ILE A 900 34.64 5.73 -2.42
CA ILE A 900 33.92 6.11 -1.20
C ILE A 900 34.45 7.44 -0.67
N ASN A 901 35.77 7.60 -0.53
CA ASN A 901 36.38 8.85 -0.04
C ASN A 901 36.05 10.04 -0.97
N ASP A 902 36.10 9.84 -2.29
CA ASP A 902 35.69 10.85 -3.27
C ASP A 902 34.20 11.21 -3.13
N THR A 903 33.35 10.24 -2.80
CA THR A 903 31.93 10.43 -2.51
C THR A 903 31.73 11.23 -1.23
N GLN A 904 32.50 10.97 -0.18
CA GLN A 904 32.45 11.74 1.04
C GLN A 904 32.91 13.19 0.84
N ALA A 905 34.01 13.41 0.13
CA ALA A 905 34.50 14.74 -0.20
C ALA A 905 33.44 15.54 -0.98
N TRP A 906 32.71 14.87 -1.87
CA TRP A 906 31.58 15.48 -2.56
C TRP A 906 30.40 15.80 -1.63
N LEU A 907 30.05 14.91 -0.70
CA LEU A 907 28.99 15.17 0.28
C LEU A 907 29.33 16.41 1.11
N PHE A 908 30.54 16.51 1.65
CA PHE A 908 30.98 17.69 2.43
C PHE A 908 30.82 19.02 1.67
N LYS A 909 30.99 18.99 0.35
CA LYS A 909 30.87 20.19 -0.50
C LYS A 909 29.43 20.49 -0.92
N ASN A 910 28.60 19.46 -1.11
CA ASN A 910 27.30 19.57 -1.79
C ASN A 910 26.10 19.23 -0.89
N SER A 911 26.26 18.96 0.41
CA SER A 911 25.14 18.67 1.31
C SER A 911 24.80 19.81 2.28
N ARG A 912 23.56 19.80 2.79
CA ARG A 912 23.10 20.61 3.91
C ARG A 912 22.35 19.71 4.90
N ASP A 913 22.78 19.73 6.16
CA ASP A 913 22.29 18.80 7.18
C ASP A 913 21.28 19.50 8.10
N LEU A 914 20.18 18.80 8.36
CA LEU A 914 19.15 19.15 9.34
C LEU A 914 19.16 18.09 10.44
N LEU A 915 19.47 18.47 11.67
CA LEU A 915 19.51 17.55 12.81
C LEU A 915 18.20 17.65 13.59
N ASP A 916 17.45 16.55 13.70
CA ASP A 916 16.30 16.46 14.61
C ASP A 916 16.73 15.91 15.97
N GLU A 917 16.37 16.58 17.07
CA GLU A 917 16.89 16.30 18.42
C GLU A 917 18.43 16.40 18.49
N SER A 918 18.96 17.55 18.07
CA SER A 918 20.40 17.83 17.98
C SER A 918 21.15 17.67 19.31
N ASP A 919 20.48 17.87 20.43
CA ASP A 919 21.04 17.67 21.77
C ASP A 919 21.38 16.21 22.05
N GLU A 920 20.53 15.28 21.62
CA GLU A 920 20.79 13.84 21.71
C GLU A 920 21.77 13.37 20.62
N ILE A 921 21.62 13.83 19.37
CA ILE A 921 22.52 13.45 18.26
C ILE A 921 23.98 13.82 18.54
N LEU A 922 24.21 15.00 19.13
CA LEU A 922 25.54 15.52 19.43
C LEU A 922 26.03 15.13 20.84
N ASN A 923 25.24 14.36 21.60
CA ASN A 923 25.62 13.94 22.94
C ASN A 923 26.72 12.87 22.89
N VAL A 924 27.74 13.03 23.73
CA VAL A 924 28.84 12.07 23.91
C VAL A 924 28.34 10.65 24.24
N ARG A 925 27.16 10.52 24.85
CA ARG A 925 26.53 9.20 25.11
C ARG A 925 26.20 8.40 23.85
N TYR A 926 25.88 9.09 22.76
CA TYR A 926 25.60 8.47 21.46
C TYR A 926 26.78 8.63 20.49
N GLU A 927 27.95 9.02 21.00
CA GLU A 927 29.18 8.96 20.22
C GLU A 927 29.47 7.50 19.85
N LEU A 928 29.46 7.24 18.56
CA LEU A 928 29.61 5.90 18.01
C LEU A 928 31.09 5.50 18.03
N ILE A 929 31.51 4.83 19.11
CA ILE A 929 32.87 4.32 19.25
C ILE A 929 32.98 2.97 18.53
N TYR A 930 33.54 2.99 17.33
CA TYR A 930 33.81 1.78 16.56
C TYR A 930 35.19 1.20 16.88
N THR A 931 35.23 -0.09 17.21
CA THR A 931 36.50 -0.82 17.39
C THR A 931 37.10 -1.19 16.02
N VAL A 932 38.43 -1.14 15.89
CA VAL A 932 39.14 -1.51 14.66
C VAL A 932 39.83 -2.86 14.86
N GLY A 933 39.63 -3.79 13.93
CA GLY A 933 40.26 -5.12 13.94
C GLY A 933 39.36 -6.26 14.41
N ARG A 934 39.92 -7.49 14.47
CA ARG A 934 39.17 -8.69 14.90
C ARG A 934 38.80 -8.60 16.38
N GLN A 935 37.63 -9.13 16.74
CA GLN A 935 37.21 -9.27 18.13
C GLN A 935 38.30 -9.99 18.94
N LYS A 936 38.89 -9.27 19.89
CA LYS A 936 39.83 -9.82 20.87
C LYS A 936 39.15 -9.87 22.23
N PRO A 937 39.51 -10.83 23.10
CA PRO A 937 39.10 -10.76 24.50
C PRO A 937 39.57 -9.42 25.08
N ILE A 938 38.65 -8.70 25.74
CA ILE A 938 38.97 -7.41 26.38
C ILE A 938 40.09 -7.65 27.40
N ASP A 939 41.14 -6.83 27.36
CA ASP A 939 42.23 -6.91 28.33
C ASP A 939 41.66 -6.84 29.75
N LEU A 940 42.08 -7.80 30.60
CA LEU A 940 41.60 -7.96 31.97
C LEU A 940 40.09 -8.29 32.07
N ALA A 941 39.44 -8.87 31.06
CA ALA A 941 37.97 -9.12 31.00
C ALA A 941 37.29 -9.45 32.35
N HIS A 942 37.63 -10.59 32.98
CA HIS A 942 37.07 -10.96 34.29
C HIS A 942 37.61 -10.09 35.42
N LYS A 943 38.84 -9.60 35.30
CA LYS A 943 39.48 -8.74 36.30
C LYS A 943 38.93 -7.31 36.31
N ARG A 944 38.33 -6.79 35.23
CA ARG A 944 37.82 -5.40 35.16
C ARG A 944 36.68 -5.15 36.16
N TRP A 945 35.64 -5.98 36.13
CA TRP A 945 34.53 -5.85 37.08
C TRP A 945 34.96 -6.24 38.50
N MET A 946 35.87 -7.21 38.66
CA MET A 946 36.46 -7.52 39.97
C MET A 946 37.31 -6.38 40.53
N LEU A 947 38.06 -5.65 39.70
CA LEU A 947 38.88 -4.51 40.12
C LEU A 947 37.98 -3.37 40.62
N VAL A 948 36.91 -3.04 39.89
CA VAL A 948 35.93 -2.04 40.32
C VAL A 948 35.27 -2.46 41.65
N GLN A 949 34.83 -3.71 41.76
CA GLN A 949 34.26 -4.23 43.01
C GLN A 949 35.27 -4.19 44.18
N ARG A 950 36.55 -4.50 43.92
CA ARG A 950 37.60 -4.47 44.94
C ARG A 950 37.95 -3.05 45.37
N VAL A 951 38.00 -2.10 44.44
CA VAL A 951 38.18 -0.68 44.73
C VAL A 951 37.02 -0.14 45.55
N LEU A 952 35.78 -0.47 45.18
CA LEU A 952 34.58 -0.07 45.94
C LEU A 952 34.50 -0.75 47.32
N ALA A 953 34.97 -2.00 47.45
CA ALA A 953 35.05 -2.67 48.75
C ALA A 953 36.05 -1.98 49.68
N VAL A 954 37.25 -1.69 49.18
CA VAL A 954 38.28 -0.93 49.92
C VAL A 954 37.79 0.48 50.27
N MET A 955 37.12 1.14 49.32
CA MET A 955 36.50 2.44 49.56
C MET A 955 35.49 2.37 50.71
N SER A 956 34.66 1.32 50.76
CA SER A 956 33.70 1.13 51.83
C SER A 956 34.40 1.04 53.20
N ASP A 957 35.47 0.27 53.32
CA ASP A 957 36.23 0.12 54.58
C ASP A 957 36.78 1.47 55.08
N TYR A 958 37.38 2.26 54.20
CA TYR A 958 37.92 3.57 54.56
C TYR A 958 36.86 4.62 54.81
N VAL A 959 35.76 4.61 54.06
CA VAL A 959 34.64 5.52 54.26
C VAL A 959 34.03 5.33 55.65
N HIS A 960 33.90 4.08 56.15
CA HIS A 960 33.47 3.83 57.53
C HIS A 960 34.47 4.37 58.56
N ALA A 961 35.77 4.23 58.31
CA ALA A 961 36.82 4.73 59.20
C ALA A 961 36.87 6.27 59.24
N ILE A 962 36.66 6.93 58.10
CA ILE A 962 36.69 8.39 57.97
C ILE A 962 35.38 9.02 58.47
N SER A 963 34.23 8.40 58.23
CA SER A 963 32.93 8.85 58.76
C SER A 963 32.94 8.91 60.29
N LYS A 964 33.56 7.93 60.97
CA LYS A 964 33.76 7.96 62.44
C LYS A 964 34.71 9.07 62.93
N ARG A 965 35.60 9.57 62.07
CA ARG A 965 36.65 10.53 62.43
C ARG A 965 36.29 11.97 62.04
N TYR A 966 35.39 12.15 61.08
CA TYR A 966 34.98 13.43 60.51
C TYR A 966 33.47 13.42 60.24
N GLU A 967 32.67 13.47 61.31
CA GLU A 967 31.18 13.44 61.23
C GLU A 967 30.60 14.57 60.36
N ASP A 968 31.25 15.74 60.30
CA ASP A 968 30.81 16.90 59.49
C ASP A 968 31.36 16.93 58.04
N GLY A 969 32.15 15.93 57.65
CA GLY A 969 32.89 15.92 56.38
C GLY A 969 32.31 15.00 55.30
N ILE A 970 31.58 13.97 55.72
CA ILE A 970 31.06 12.89 54.88
C ILE A 970 29.67 12.50 55.39
N GLU A 971 28.70 12.40 54.49
CA GLU A 971 27.37 11.85 54.75
C GLU A 971 27.23 10.47 54.11
N LEU A 972 26.68 9.52 54.87
CA LEU A 972 26.53 8.13 54.47
C LEU A 972 25.06 7.72 54.63
N GLU A 973 24.41 7.41 53.52
CA GLU A 973 22.93 7.27 53.47
C GLU A 973 22.45 5.92 54.06
N SER A 974 23.28 4.87 54.04
CA SER A 974 22.96 3.56 54.62
C SER A 974 24.19 2.70 54.95
N LEU A 975 24.13 1.93 56.05
CA LEU A 975 25.10 0.87 56.34
C LEU A 975 24.89 -0.29 55.34
N PRO A 976 25.94 -0.78 54.66
CA PRO A 976 25.78 -1.79 53.63
C PRO A 976 25.26 -3.12 54.21
N GLN A 977 24.15 -3.63 53.68
CA GLN A 977 23.78 -5.04 53.79
C GLN A 977 24.51 -5.84 52.70
N ASN A 978 24.60 -7.17 52.89
CA ASN A 978 25.35 -8.06 51.98
C ASN A 978 25.02 -7.81 50.50
N GLY A 979 26.00 -7.30 49.75
CA GLY A 979 25.90 -7.08 48.30
C GLY A 979 25.70 -5.63 47.85
N GLU A 980 25.55 -4.66 48.76
CA GLU A 980 25.38 -3.24 48.43
C GLU A 980 26.58 -2.38 48.84
N PHE A 981 26.87 -1.33 48.06
CA PHE A 981 27.86 -0.31 48.41
C PHE A 981 27.16 0.91 49.01
N ALA A 982 27.70 1.45 50.10
CA ALA A 982 27.14 2.61 50.77
C ALA A 982 27.11 3.84 49.83
N ARG A 983 25.98 4.54 49.77
CA ARG A 983 25.90 5.84 49.11
C ARG A 983 26.66 6.88 49.93
N LEU A 984 27.67 7.45 49.30
CA LEU A 984 28.60 8.42 49.88
C LEU A 984 28.35 9.80 49.30
N ARG A 985 28.26 10.81 50.17
CA ARG A 985 28.35 12.22 49.77
C ARG A 985 29.51 12.90 50.50
N ILE A 986 30.44 13.44 49.73
CA ILE A 986 31.58 14.21 50.26
C ILE A 986 31.12 15.66 50.41
N LEU A 987 31.02 16.14 51.65
CA LEU A 987 30.55 17.50 51.95
C LEU A 987 31.71 18.50 51.99
N ARG A 988 32.94 18.04 52.25
CA ARG A 988 34.16 18.87 52.28
C ARG A 988 35.26 18.31 51.38
N PRO A 989 35.81 19.11 50.44
CA PRO A 989 36.85 18.65 49.51
C PRO A 989 38.11 18.13 50.20
N THR A 990 38.47 18.71 51.36
CA THR A 990 39.64 18.30 52.16
C THR A 990 39.52 16.87 52.68
N VAL A 991 38.32 16.44 53.06
CA VAL A 991 38.06 15.07 53.54
C VAL A 991 38.04 14.10 52.36
N GLY A 992 37.57 14.54 51.19
CA GLY A 992 37.68 13.78 49.94
C GLY A 992 39.13 13.48 49.55
N ASN A 993 40.03 14.46 49.68
CA ASN A 993 41.46 14.25 49.40
C ASN A 993 42.09 13.24 50.37
N ILE A 994 41.73 13.29 51.66
CA ILE A 994 42.20 12.33 52.67
C ILE A 994 41.72 10.90 52.33
N LEU A 995 40.46 10.75 51.90
CA LEU A 995 39.91 9.47 51.48
C LEU A 995 40.69 8.90 50.28
N ILE A 996 40.96 9.74 49.28
CA ILE A 996 41.73 9.34 48.09
C ILE A 996 43.17 8.97 48.46
N GLU A 997 43.83 9.75 49.31
CA GLU A 997 45.20 9.45 49.78
C GLU A 997 45.27 8.13 50.55
N GLN A 998 44.28 7.84 51.41
CA GLN A 998 44.23 6.58 52.15
C GLN A 998 43.96 5.39 51.24
N MET A 999 43.05 5.54 50.28
CA MET A 999 42.81 4.52 49.27
C MET A 999 44.06 4.27 48.41
N ALA A 1000 44.75 5.33 47.99
CA ALA A 1000 45.96 5.23 47.18
C ALA A 1000 47.09 4.48 47.90
N LYS A 1001 47.27 4.69 49.21
CA LYS A 1001 48.26 3.98 50.04
C LYS A 1001 48.05 2.46 50.12
N GLN A 1002 46.84 1.95 49.85
CA GLN A 1002 46.58 0.51 49.83
C GLN A 1002 46.94 -0.13 48.49
N TYR A 1003 47.03 0.66 47.42
CA TYR A 1003 47.32 0.20 46.05
C TYR A 1003 48.75 0.55 45.58
N SER A 1004 49.48 1.39 46.32
CA SER A 1004 50.93 1.59 46.22
C SER A 1004 51.69 0.50 46.98
#